data_AF-A0A1Y1I7B1-F1
#
_entry.id   AF-A0A1Y1I7B1-F1
#
_cell.length_a   1.000
_cell.length_b   1.000
_cell.length_c   1.000
_cell.angle_alpha   90.00
_cell.angle_beta   90.00
_cell.angle_gamma   90.00
#
_symmetry.space_group_name_H-M   'P 1'
#
loop_
_entity.id
_entity.type
_entity.pdbx_description
1 polymer ?
#
loop_
_entity_poly.entity_id
_entity_poly.type
_entity_poly.pdbx_seq_one_letter_code
_entity_poly.pdbx_strand_id
1 'polypeptide(L)'
;MDGFLAPPRSSQRLRSTAAPNLEELPHPSEFARLPPPPSAERQALLLQLQQAQERLRESTRTAAEGGPARAAAGGGGTARAAATPPRPQEGNAASDPPSGELPRGTRYERLRFLRDGVEETPAAAARGGSPTPNPNPNLNSNPDLEAPPERQEDEGGAAAVDKFLLTEADFERFPAPPPEELLADKEVVDFLLFNNLPEFKELSVAQRKDKRRNIRDKAAIFDVQGGRLIRYRQVKRKLNEEGQQAVVKLLVLSSAQRVQVLKSVHDEGGHPSHFVTRQRIVDRFWWKTQVEDLKNYCRDCEHCKEVAAQREGKDKRLALRTAAEVRIAQPASAIDWLLRGEPVQQKKAVWLDCDPGHDDAMAIILAAFTHSLDLLGISTVASNQSLEKVTENAQRILALIHREDIGVVPGATKPLLRPVRTCPEIHGESGLDGARLPQPTVRPLLGKSVNVMFDAISKRFKNDGSSQKVSLVATGALTNIALLLSVYPEIKEMIEITMMGGCLGIGNTGPVVEFNIQCDPEAASMVFESGVSVTMVPLEVTHTANVSPAVISAIRTTNPTPFRETICHLLEFFKKTYREVFNKEFPPLHDPCAVAYVIEPEMFKVDHLRVDIETRSELSAGQTVVDVWKQSGRPPNVHVARKMDVKAFFNTMLLALDKADARIKAVTDLNWQGNCMSLLG
;
A
#
# COMPACT_ATOMS: atom_id res chain seq x y z
N MET A 1 -16.85 43.96 -50.42
CA MET A 1 -17.68 42.77 -50.71
C MET A 1 -16.80 41.74 -51.38
N ASP A 2 -17.20 40.49 -51.20
CA ASP A 2 -16.32 39.32 -51.15
C ASP A 2 -16.06 38.66 -52.51
N GLY A 3 -15.20 37.64 -52.52
CA GLY A 3 -15.16 36.63 -53.56
C GLY A 3 -14.11 36.83 -54.67
N PHE A 4 -12.83 36.59 -54.34
CA PHE A 4 -11.83 36.30 -55.38
C PHE A 4 -11.78 34.79 -55.70
N LEU A 5 -11.66 34.47 -56.98
CA LEU A 5 -11.83 33.12 -57.54
C LEU A 5 -10.47 32.42 -57.81
N ALA A 6 -10.53 31.10 -58.01
CA ALA A 6 -9.44 30.22 -58.51
C ALA A 6 -9.08 30.53 -60.00
N PRO A 7 -8.08 29.89 -60.69
CA PRO A 7 -7.35 28.61 -60.47
C PRO A 7 -5.79 28.81 -60.61
N PRO A 8 -4.89 27.88 -61.08
CA PRO A 8 -5.01 26.47 -61.53
C PRO A 8 -3.84 25.46 -61.20
N ARG A 9 -4.04 24.20 -61.63
CA ARG A 9 -3.16 23.21 -62.33
C ARG A 9 -1.62 23.44 -62.42
N SER A 10 -0.72 22.43 -62.48
CA SER A 10 -0.82 20.95 -62.37
C SER A 10 0.52 20.18 -62.57
N SER A 11 0.66 18.97 -61.95
CA SER A 11 1.49 17.80 -62.40
C SER A 11 3.04 17.93 -62.38
N GLN A 12 3.90 16.89 -62.40
CA GLN A 12 3.84 15.43 -62.72
C GLN A 12 4.64 14.61 -61.65
N ARG A 13 4.19 13.47 -61.10
CA ARG A 13 4.20 12.04 -61.58
C ARG A 13 5.58 11.38 -61.83
N LEU A 14 5.83 10.25 -61.15
CA LEU A 14 6.15 8.89 -61.65
C LEU A 14 6.21 7.91 -60.43
N ARG A 15 5.28 6.94 -60.29
CA ARG A 15 5.41 5.46 -60.52
C ARG A 15 6.43 4.72 -59.63
N SER A 16 6.16 3.54 -59.05
CA SER A 16 4.94 2.72 -58.77
C SER A 16 5.38 1.56 -57.81
N THR A 17 4.69 0.45 -57.45
CA THR A 17 3.52 -0.30 -57.99
C THR A 17 2.99 -1.31 -56.94
N ALA A 18 1.67 -1.59 -56.90
CA ALA A 18 0.99 -2.74 -56.23
C ALA A 18 1.11 -2.87 -54.68
N ALA A 19 0.12 -3.36 -53.91
CA ALA A 19 -1.32 -3.65 -54.08
C ALA A 19 -1.97 -3.75 -52.65
N PRO A 20 -3.16 -4.37 -52.46
CA PRO A 20 -4.51 -3.87 -52.74
C PRO A 20 -5.27 -3.40 -51.46
N ASN A 21 -6.56 -3.07 -51.62
CA ASN A 21 -7.49 -2.52 -50.61
C ASN A 21 -7.51 -3.21 -49.23
N LEU A 22 -7.68 -2.39 -48.19
CA LEU A 22 -8.47 -2.71 -47.00
C LEU A 22 -9.61 -1.69 -46.90
N GLU A 23 -10.81 -2.15 -46.52
CA GLU A 23 -12.02 -1.34 -46.43
C GLU A 23 -12.14 -0.61 -45.07
N GLU A 24 -12.99 0.41 -45.01
CA GLU A 24 -13.11 1.30 -43.86
C GLU A 24 -13.68 0.59 -42.62
N LEU A 25 -12.95 0.61 -41.50
CA LEU A 25 -13.46 0.13 -40.21
C LEU A 25 -14.37 1.20 -39.58
N PRO A 26 -15.61 0.87 -39.15
CA PRO A 26 -16.57 1.85 -38.66
C PRO A 26 -16.22 2.38 -37.26
N HIS A 27 -16.66 3.61 -36.99
CA HIS A 27 -16.34 4.34 -35.76
C HIS A 27 -17.02 3.71 -34.52
N PRO A 28 -16.39 3.71 -33.31
CA PRO A 28 -16.88 2.97 -32.13
C PRO A 28 -18.27 3.34 -31.58
N SER A 29 -18.93 4.34 -32.15
CA SER A 29 -20.25 4.84 -31.75
C SER A 29 -21.45 4.03 -32.29
N GLU A 30 -21.26 3.13 -33.27
CA GLU A 30 -22.39 2.44 -33.93
C GLU A 30 -22.85 1.14 -33.26
N PHE A 31 -22.05 0.53 -32.38
CA PHE A 31 -22.39 -0.70 -31.62
C PHE A 31 -23.54 -0.56 -30.60
N ALA A 32 -24.29 0.55 -30.64
CA ALA A 32 -25.29 0.92 -29.64
C ALA A 32 -26.72 0.44 -29.94
N ARG A 33 -27.02 -0.16 -31.11
CA ARG A 33 -28.41 -0.48 -31.51
C ARG A 33 -28.56 -1.88 -32.14
N LEU A 34 -29.59 -2.58 -31.65
CA LEU A 34 -30.01 -3.97 -31.95
C LEU A 34 -29.06 -5.08 -31.45
N PRO A 35 -29.59 -6.24 -31.01
CA PRO A 35 -28.79 -7.31 -30.42
C PRO A 35 -28.22 -8.27 -31.48
N PRO A 36 -27.08 -8.93 -31.22
CA PRO A 36 -26.67 -10.08 -32.01
C PRO A 36 -27.67 -11.24 -31.79
N PRO A 37 -28.02 -12.01 -32.84
CA PRO A 37 -28.75 -13.26 -32.64
C PRO A 37 -27.88 -14.25 -31.84
N PRO A 38 -28.48 -15.16 -31.04
CA PRO A 38 -27.71 -16.22 -30.41
C PRO A 38 -27.07 -17.13 -31.47
N SER A 39 -25.77 -17.42 -31.35
CA SER A 39 -25.16 -18.51 -32.13
C SER A 39 -25.79 -19.86 -31.74
N ALA A 40 -25.87 -20.78 -32.70
CA ALA A 40 -26.46 -22.10 -32.45
C ALA A 40 -25.74 -22.86 -31.32
N GLU A 41 -24.40 -22.77 -31.26
CA GLU A 41 -23.58 -23.30 -30.18
C GLU A 41 -23.96 -22.75 -28.79
N ARG A 42 -24.24 -21.44 -28.71
CA ARG A 42 -24.66 -20.78 -27.47
C ARG A 42 -26.04 -21.23 -27.03
N GLN A 43 -26.97 -21.47 -27.97
CA GLN A 43 -28.28 -22.07 -27.66
C GLN A 43 -28.14 -23.52 -27.20
N ALA A 44 -27.31 -24.32 -27.87
CA ALA A 44 -27.07 -25.71 -27.51
C ALA A 44 -26.49 -25.85 -26.09
N LEU A 45 -25.47 -25.06 -25.75
CA LEU A 45 -24.88 -25.07 -24.41
C LEU A 45 -25.87 -24.60 -23.34
N LEU A 46 -26.67 -23.56 -23.61
CA LEU A 46 -27.72 -23.11 -22.69
C LEU A 46 -28.80 -24.18 -22.46
N LEU A 47 -29.22 -24.91 -23.50
CA LEU A 47 -30.19 -26.00 -23.39
C LEU A 47 -29.65 -27.17 -22.55
N GLN A 48 -28.39 -27.56 -22.76
CA GLN A 48 -27.71 -28.59 -21.97
C GLN A 48 -27.55 -28.18 -20.50
N LEU A 49 -27.27 -26.89 -20.23
CA LEU A 49 -27.20 -26.33 -18.88
C LEU A 49 -28.56 -26.31 -18.17
N GLN A 50 -29.68 -26.12 -18.89
CA GLN A 50 -31.02 -26.25 -18.29
C GLN A 50 -31.34 -27.69 -17.91
N GLN A 51 -31.13 -28.64 -18.82
CA GLN A 51 -31.36 -30.07 -18.57
C GLN A 51 -30.51 -30.60 -17.41
N ALA A 52 -29.29 -30.07 -17.25
CA ALA A 52 -28.43 -30.31 -16.09
C ALA A 52 -29.04 -29.80 -14.77
N GLN A 53 -29.61 -28.59 -14.76
CA GLN A 53 -30.27 -28.05 -13.58
C GLN A 53 -31.56 -28.80 -13.21
N GLU A 54 -32.32 -29.28 -14.19
CA GLU A 54 -33.51 -30.10 -13.94
C GLU A 54 -33.13 -31.42 -13.26
N ARG A 55 -32.15 -32.17 -13.79
CA ARG A 55 -31.60 -33.38 -13.14
C ARG A 55 -31.13 -33.13 -11.71
N LEU A 56 -30.46 -31.99 -11.46
CA LEU A 56 -29.96 -31.63 -10.13
C LEU A 56 -31.08 -31.25 -9.14
N ARG A 57 -32.20 -30.71 -9.63
CA ARG A 57 -33.41 -30.45 -8.83
C ARG A 57 -34.19 -31.73 -8.56
N GLU A 58 -34.22 -32.67 -9.50
CA GLU A 58 -34.86 -33.97 -9.30
C GLU A 58 -34.10 -34.83 -8.26
N SER A 59 -32.77 -34.88 -8.33
CA SER A 59 -31.95 -35.62 -7.35
C SER A 59 -32.00 -35.03 -5.94
N THR A 60 -32.11 -33.70 -5.80
CA THR A 60 -32.32 -33.06 -4.49
C THR A 60 -33.75 -33.19 -3.97
N ARG A 61 -34.73 -33.35 -4.86
CA ARG A 61 -36.14 -33.62 -4.48
C ARG A 61 -36.33 -35.05 -3.97
N THR A 62 -35.75 -36.05 -4.65
CA THR A 62 -35.78 -37.45 -4.18
C THR A 62 -35.02 -37.65 -2.86
N ALA A 63 -34.02 -36.81 -2.57
CA ALA A 63 -33.36 -36.79 -1.26
C ALA A 63 -34.22 -36.17 -0.14
N ALA A 64 -35.21 -35.33 -0.45
CA ALA A 64 -36.04 -34.64 0.53
C ALA A 64 -37.26 -35.45 1.01
N GLU A 65 -37.73 -36.42 0.23
CA GLU A 65 -38.90 -37.24 0.54
C GLU A 65 -38.58 -38.48 1.42
N GLY A 66 -37.29 -38.67 1.77
CA GLY A 66 -36.78 -39.81 2.54
C GLY A 66 -36.59 -39.58 4.06
N GLY A 67 -37.52 -38.90 4.74
CA GLY A 67 -37.42 -38.58 6.18
C GLY A 67 -38.68 -38.91 7.00
N PRO A 68 -38.58 -39.64 8.15
CA PRO A 68 -39.75 -40.11 8.90
C PRO A 68 -40.37 -39.06 9.83
N ALA A 69 -41.69 -39.07 9.96
CA ALA A 69 -42.46 -38.13 10.78
C ALA A 69 -42.77 -38.64 12.21
N ARG A 70 -42.68 -37.74 13.21
CA ARG A 70 -43.36 -37.77 14.52
C ARG A 70 -43.58 -36.31 14.95
N ALA A 71 -44.80 -35.82 15.13
CA ALA A 71 -45.81 -36.11 16.16
C ALA A 71 -45.65 -35.20 17.41
N ALA A 72 -46.75 -34.70 17.97
CA ALA A 72 -46.76 -33.44 18.74
C ALA A 72 -47.46 -33.51 20.12
N ALA A 73 -46.99 -32.65 21.04
CA ALA A 73 -47.66 -32.13 22.25
C ALA A 73 -46.84 -30.93 22.80
N GLY A 74 -47.37 -29.95 23.54
CA GLY A 74 -48.77 -29.67 23.87
C GLY A 74 -48.90 -28.69 25.05
N GLY A 75 -49.55 -27.53 24.86
CA GLY A 75 -49.79 -26.50 25.88
C GLY A 75 -48.58 -25.57 26.18
N GLY A 76 -48.74 -24.35 26.69
CA GLY A 76 -49.97 -23.56 26.92
C GLY A 76 -49.82 -22.59 28.10
N GLY A 77 -50.13 -21.29 27.94
CA GLY A 77 -50.06 -20.34 29.08
C GLY A 77 -50.09 -18.83 28.76
N THR A 78 -51.30 -18.27 28.58
CA THR A 78 -51.76 -16.92 28.99
C THR A 78 -50.93 -15.64 28.74
N ALA A 79 -51.62 -14.54 28.38
CA ALA A 79 -51.05 -13.22 28.09
C ALA A 79 -51.50 -12.11 29.08
N ARG A 80 -50.73 -11.00 29.13
CA ARG A 80 -51.04 -9.60 29.56
C ARG A 80 -49.73 -8.90 30.03
N ALA A 81 -49.55 -7.59 30.03
CA ALA A 81 -50.14 -6.45 29.30
C ALA A 81 -49.22 -5.21 29.46
N ALA A 82 -49.42 -4.14 28.69
CA ALA A 82 -48.58 -2.94 28.73
C ALA A 82 -49.05 -1.90 29.77
N ALA A 83 -48.12 -1.10 30.32
CA ALA A 83 -48.36 0.29 30.77
C ALA A 83 -47.05 1.05 31.07
N THR A 84 -47.01 2.35 30.75
CA THR A 84 -46.01 3.38 31.11
C THR A 84 -46.65 4.75 30.78
N PRO A 85 -46.28 5.93 31.33
CA PRO A 85 -45.43 6.27 32.49
C PRO A 85 -46.26 6.91 33.64
N PRO A 86 -45.68 7.71 34.57
CA PRO A 86 -45.68 9.17 34.37
C PRO A 86 -44.39 9.92 34.82
N ARG A 87 -44.35 11.25 34.57
CA ARG A 87 -43.41 12.24 35.15
C ARG A 87 -44.15 13.19 36.12
N PRO A 88 -43.45 13.84 37.06
CA PRO A 88 -43.31 15.32 37.10
C PRO A 88 -41.83 15.76 36.86
N GLN A 89 -41.44 16.96 36.38
CA GLN A 89 -41.64 18.36 36.84
C GLN A 89 -40.94 18.70 38.17
N GLU A 90 -40.35 19.89 38.41
CA GLU A 90 -39.88 21.01 37.55
C GLU A 90 -38.94 21.95 38.36
N GLY A 91 -38.22 22.87 37.72
CA GLY A 91 -37.42 23.93 38.37
C GLY A 91 -36.84 24.91 37.35
N ASN A 92 -36.97 26.23 37.54
CA ASN A 92 -36.92 27.21 36.45
C ASN A 92 -36.45 28.63 36.88
N ALA A 93 -36.23 29.52 35.89
CA ALA A 93 -35.77 30.93 35.93
C ALA A 93 -34.25 31.15 36.27
N ALA A 94 -33.43 31.98 35.60
CA ALA A 94 -33.51 33.01 34.52
C ALA A 94 -33.50 34.50 34.95
N SER A 95 -32.48 35.27 34.50
CA SER A 95 -32.47 36.74 34.35
C SER A 95 -31.23 37.26 33.58
N ASP A 96 -31.37 38.38 32.88
CA ASP A 96 -30.39 39.12 32.05
C ASP A 96 -30.96 40.56 31.83
N PRO A 97 -30.23 41.59 31.35
CA PRO A 97 -28.89 42.13 31.67
C PRO A 97 -29.01 43.56 32.30
N PRO A 98 -27.98 44.47 32.27
CA PRO A 98 -27.97 45.54 31.24
C PRO A 98 -26.58 46.10 30.81
N SER A 99 -26.60 47.21 30.07
CA SER A 99 -25.56 47.79 29.18
C SER A 99 -24.59 48.86 29.74
N GLY A 100 -23.51 49.17 29.00
CA GLY A 100 -22.68 50.40 29.09
C GLY A 100 -21.84 50.65 27.80
N GLU A 101 -21.47 51.90 27.48
CA GLU A 101 -21.03 52.31 26.11
C GLU A 101 -19.65 53.02 25.99
N LEU A 102 -18.87 52.65 24.94
CA LEU A 102 -18.14 53.52 23.96
C LEU A 102 -17.07 54.54 24.49
N PRO A 103 -16.33 55.37 23.67
CA PRO A 103 -16.44 55.62 22.22
C PRO A 103 -15.13 55.83 21.37
N ARG A 104 -15.33 55.96 20.03
CA ARG A 104 -14.40 56.46 18.95
C ARG A 104 -13.27 55.49 18.54
N GLY A 105 -12.98 55.24 17.25
CA GLY A 105 -13.52 55.69 15.95
C GLY A 105 -12.70 55.07 14.78
N THR A 106 -12.90 55.33 13.48
CA THR A 106 -13.81 56.25 12.76
C THR A 106 -14.38 55.62 11.46
N ARG A 107 -13.89 55.96 10.25
CA ARG A 107 -14.37 55.53 8.90
C ARG A 107 -13.31 55.81 7.80
N TYR A 108 -13.35 55.07 6.68
CA TYR A 108 -13.66 55.61 5.32
C TYR A 108 -13.89 54.49 4.27
N GLU A 109 -14.46 54.82 3.11
CA GLU A 109 -14.94 53.88 2.07
C GLU A 109 -14.37 54.18 0.66
N ARG A 110 -14.55 53.22 -0.28
CA ARG A 110 -14.45 53.35 -1.78
C ARG A 110 -13.00 53.51 -2.31
N LEU A 111 -12.64 53.03 -3.51
CA LEU A 111 -13.29 53.16 -4.83
C LEU A 111 -13.07 51.97 -5.79
N ARG A 112 -13.88 51.93 -6.86
CA ARG A 112 -13.62 51.27 -8.16
C ARG A 112 -13.83 52.31 -9.27
N PHE A 113 -13.05 52.28 -10.37
CA PHE A 113 -13.51 52.32 -11.77
C PHE A 113 -12.36 52.48 -12.78
N LEU A 114 -12.56 51.89 -13.98
CA LEU A 114 -11.90 52.13 -15.29
C LEU A 114 -10.35 52.05 -15.35
N ARG A 115 -9.69 51.33 -16.27
CA ARG A 115 -9.89 51.01 -17.70
C ARG A 115 -9.66 52.19 -18.65
N ASP A 116 -8.45 52.21 -19.21
CA ASP A 116 -8.02 52.50 -20.60
C ASP A 116 -6.49 52.77 -20.53
N GLY A 117 -5.66 52.63 -21.57
CA GLY A 117 -5.91 52.25 -22.95
C GLY A 117 -4.91 52.96 -23.87
N VAL A 118 -3.68 52.46 -23.97
CA VAL A 118 -2.57 53.10 -24.71
C VAL A 118 -1.70 52.05 -25.41
N GLU A 119 -1.59 52.16 -26.74
CA GLU A 119 -0.62 51.50 -27.62
C GLU A 119 0.74 52.27 -27.53
N GLU A 120 1.92 51.84 -28.01
CA GLU A 120 2.24 51.22 -29.30
C GLU A 120 3.65 50.57 -29.26
N THR A 121 4.33 50.36 -30.41
CA THR A 121 5.41 49.35 -30.56
C THR A 121 6.84 49.92 -30.87
N PRO A 122 7.73 49.37 -31.75
CA PRO A 122 8.87 48.57 -31.30
C PRO A 122 10.26 48.89 -31.89
N ALA A 123 11.33 48.28 -31.34
CA ALA A 123 12.60 47.96 -32.04
C ALA A 123 13.30 46.74 -31.39
N ALA A 124 13.96 45.75 -32.01
CA ALA A 124 14.38 45.42 -33.39
C ALA A 124 15.92 45.45 -33.68
N ALA A 125 16.66 44.44 -33.21
CA ALA A 125 17.88 43.85 -33.81
C ALA A 125 18.30 42.60 -32.98
N ALA A 126 18.61 41.38 -33.44
CA ALA A 126 19.11 40.79 -34.70
C ALA A 126 20.62 40.41 -34.65
N ARG A 127 20.94 39.21 -35.17
CA ARG A 127 22.24 38.50 -35.17
C ARG A 127 22.63 37.90 -33.79
N GLY A 128 23.21 36.71 -33.67
CA GLY A 128 23.48 35.66 -34.67
C GLY A 128 24.93 35.15 -34.60
N GLY A 129 25.13 33.87 -34.26
CA GLY A 129 26.44 33.23 -34.31
C GLY A 129 26.62 32.05 -33.32
N SER A 130 26.78 30.85 -33.87
CA SER A 130 27.60 29.78 -33.31
C SER A 130 28.68 29.49 -34.37
N PRO A 131 29.94 29.20 -34.00
CA PRO A 131 30.34 27.80 -34.10
C PRO A 131 31.44 27.32 -33.12
N THR A 132 31.26 26.09 -32.62
CA THR A 132 32.28 25.04 -32.37
C THR A 132 33.35 25.20 -31.25
N PRO A 133 33.91 24.08 -30.73
CA PRO A 133 34.73 24.05 -29.50
C PRO A 133 36.23 23.77 -29.74
N ASN A 134 37.06 23.92 -28.69
CA ASN A 134 38.37 23.25 -28.55
C ASN A 134 38.83 23.19 -27.05
N PRO A 135 39.97 22.56 -26.65
CA PRO A 135 39.86 21.29 -25.90
C PRO A 135 40.85 21.20 -24.71
N ASN A 136 41.52 20.04 -24.58
CA ASN A 136 42.79 19.73 -23.89
C ASN A 136 42.75 19.17 -22.45
N PRO A 137 43.79 18.38 -22.04
CA PRO A 137 43.51 17.08 -21.38
C PRO A 137 44.44 16.78 -20.19
N ASN A 138 44.37 15.54 -19.69
CA ASN A 138 45.50 14.67 -19.30
C ASN A 138 44.91 13.25 -19.12
N LEU A 139 45.34 12.18 -19.81
CA LEU A 139 46.68 11.56 -19.85
C LEU A 139 47.25 11.22 -18.47
N ASN A 140 47.02 9.98 -18.06
CA ASN A 140 48.08 9.17 -17.46
C ASN A 140 47.86 7.70 -17.85
N SER A 141 48.95 6.97 -18.14
CA SER A 141 48.90 5.65 -18.77
C SER A 141 49.50 4.57 -17.89
N ASN A 142 48.88 3.39 -17.86
CA ASN A 142 49.56 2.14 -17.49
C ASN A 142 48.94 0.99 -18.31
N PRO A 143 49.74 0.06 -18.89
CA PRO A 143 49.24 -1.07 -19.67
C PRO A 143 48.86 -2.26 -18.77
N ASP A 144 48.56 -3.38 -19.43
CA ASP A 144 48.42 -4.73 -18.89
C ASP A 144 47.24 -4.97 -17.92
N LEU A 145 46.08 -5.28 -18.51
CA LEU A 145 45.17 -6.34 -18.03
C LEU A 145 44.37 -6.89 -19.21
N GLU A 146 43.97 -8.16 -19.13
CA GLU A 146 43.55 -8.98 -20.27
C GLU A 146 42.16 -8.63 -20.83
N ALA A 147 41.98 -8.84 -22.14
CA ALA A 147 40.70 -8.57 -22.80
C ALA A 147 39.62 -9.60 -22.40
N PRO A 148 38.41 -9.17 -21.99
CA PRO A 148 37.30 -10.09 -21.78
C PRO A 148 36.84 -10.68 -23.12
N PRO A 149 36.39 -11.95 -23.16
CA PRO A 149 35.96 -12.59 -24.40
C PRO A 149 34.73 -11.92 -25.00
N GLU A 150 34.66 -11.95 -26.34
CA GLU A 150 33.56 -11.42 -27.13
C GLU A 150 32.23 -12.06 -26.70
N ARG A 151 31.22 -11.23 -26.43
CA ARG A 151 29.85 -11.73 -26.24
C ARG A 151 29.25 -11.99 -27.61
N GLN A 152 28.87 -13.23 -27.88
CA GLN A 152 28.01 -13.53 -29.02
C GLN A 152 26.68 -12.78 -28.87
N GLU A 153 26.25 -12.13 -29.94
CA GLU A 153 24.96 -11.44 -30.00
C GLU A 153 23.84 -12.48 -30.18
N ASP A 154 23.21 -12.87 -29.07
CA ASP A 154 22.06 -13.79 -29.09
C ASP A 154 20.85 -13.11 -29.75
N GLU A 155 20.51 -13.51 -30.97
CA GLU A 155 19.33 -13.04 -31.73
C GLU A 155 18.00 -13.55 -31.12
N GLY A 156 17.66 -13.09 -29.91
CA GLY A 156 16.50 -13.54 -29.14
C GLY A 156 15.36 -12.53 -28.97
N GLY A 157 15.49 -11.32 -29.52
CA GLY A 157 14.76 -10.11 -29.06
C GLY A 157 13.23 -10.08 -29.19
N ALA A 158 12.60 -10.99 -29.95
CA ALA A 158 11.16 -10.95 -30.23
C ALA A 158 10.37 -12.18 -29.72
N ALA A 159 10.99 -13.37 -29.65
CA ALA A 159 10.25 -14.64 -29.50
C ALA A 159 9.85 -15.02 -28.06
N ALA A 160 10.35 -14.30 -27.05
CA ALA A 160 10.19 -14.69 -25.64
C ALA A 160 8.82 -14.34 -25.03
N VAL A 161 8.05 -13.43 -25.63
CA VAL A 161 6.88 -12.79 -24.98
C VAL A 161 5.58 -13.59 -25.16
N ASP A 162 5.40 -14.31 -26.27
CA ASP A 162 4.14 -14.99 -26.60
C ASP A 162 4.01 -16.40 -26.05
N LYS A 163 5.10 -16.99 -25.54
CA LYS A 163 5.18 -18.40 -25.09
C LYS A 163 4.25 -18.75 -23.90
N PHE A 164 3.50 -17.78 -23.38
CA PHE A 164 2.61 -17.90 -22.23
C PHE A 164 1.19 -17.36 -22.46
N LEU A 165 0.82 -17.05 -23.72
CA LEU A 165 -0.58 -16.77 -24.09
C LEU A 165 -1.37 -18.07 -24.31
N LEU A 166 -2.69 -17.97 -24.33
CA LEU A 166 -3.59 -19.08 -24.68
C LEU A 166 -3.44 -19.42 -26.18
N THR A 167 -3.13 -20.68 -26.52
CA THR A 167 -2.91 -21.13 -27.90
C THR A 167 -3.98 -22.13 -28.36
N GLU A 168 -4.11 -22.37 -29.67
CA GLU A 168 -5.03 -23.39 -30.20
C GLU A 168 -4.74 -24.80 -29.63
N ALA A 169 -3.47 -25.11 -29.32
CA ALA A 169 -3.10 -26.35 -28.64
C ALA A 169 -3.68 -26.47 -27.22
N ASP A 170 -4.00 -25.36 -26.53
CA ASP A 170 -4.74 -25.41 -25.27
C ASP A 170 -6.23 -25.73 -25.49
N PHE A 171 -6.83 -25.30 -26.60
CA PHE A 171 -8.20 -25.68 -26.96
C PHE A 171 -8.27 -27.18 -27.28
N GLU A 172 -7.30 -27.74 -28.02
CA GLU A 172 -7.21 -29.18 -28.28
C GLU A 172 -6.95 -29.99 -26.99
N ARG A 173 -6.03 -29.53 -26.13
CA ARG A 173 -5.66 -30.23 -24.88
C ARG A 173 -6.77 -30.25 -23.83
N PHE A 174 -7.64 -29.23 -23.80
CA PHE A 174 -8.71 -29.11 -22.82
C PHE A 174 -10.10 -29.04 -23.51
N PRO A 175 -10.84 -30.17 -23.58
CA PRO A 175 -12.16 -30.21 -24.20
C PRO A 175 -13.20 -29.40 -23.41
N ALA A 176 -14.36 -29.14 -24.03
CA ALA A 176 -15.47 -28.49 -23.35
C ALA A 176 -15.90 -29.28 -22.10
N PRO A 177 -15.92 -28.67 -20.90
CA PRO A 177 -16.21 -29.38 -19.66
C PRO A 177 -17.72 -29.66 -19.51
N PRO A 178 -18.11 -30.66 -18.68
CA PRO A 178 -19.52 -30.95 -18.45
C PRO A 178 -20.31 -29.72 -17.96
N PRO A 179 -21.51 -29.45 -18.49
CA PRO A 179 -22.37 -28.36 -18.05
C PRO A 179 -22.58 -28.31 -16.53
N GLU A 180 -22.66 -29.48 -15.90
CA GLU A 180 -22.86 -29.65 -14.45
C GLU A 180 -21.67 -29.15 -13.61
N GLU A 181 -20.42 -29.28 -14.10
CA GLU A 181 -19.24 -28.74 -13.40
C GLU A 181 -19.15 -27.20 -13.50
N LEU A 182 -19.60 -26.61 -14.61
CA LEU A 182 -19.60 -25.16 -14.79
C LEU A 182 -20.59 -24.45 -13.87
N LEU A 183 -21.69 -25.12 -13.51
CA LEU A 183 -22.74 -24.59 -12.64
C LEU A 183 -22.33 -24.48 -11.16
N ALA A 184 -21.17 -25.02 -10.77
CA ALA A 184 -20.63 -24.88 -9.42
C ALA A 184 -20.01 -23.50 -9.15
N ASP A 185 -19.58 -22.75 -10.18
CA ASP A 185 -19.03 -21.40 -9.98
C ASP A 185 -20.11 -20.31 -10.10
N LYS A 186 -20.35 -19.62 -8.99
CA LYS A 186 -21.31 -18.51 -8.91
C LYS A 186 -21.08 -17.41 -9.95
N GLU A 187 -19.84 -17.13 -10.38
CA GLU A 187 -19.61 -16.10 -11.41
C GLU A 187 -20.04 -16.59 -12.81
N VAL A 188 -19.93 -17.89 -13.08
CA VAL A 188 -20.45 -18.50 -14.30
C VAL A 188 -21.98 -18.56 -14.24
N VAL A 189 -22.57 -18.90 -13.09
CA VAL A 189 -24.03 -18.84 -12.88
C VAL A 189 -24.56 -17.41 -13.03
N ASP A 190 -23.89 -16.39 -12.48
CA ASP A 190 -24.27 -14.97 -12.67
C ASP A 190 -24.22 -14.56 -14.16
N PHE A 191 -23.22 -15.02 -14.93
CA PHE A 191 -23.16 -14.84 -16.39
C PHE A 191 -24.34 -15.52 -17.12
N LEU A 192 -24.66 -16.77 -16.78
CA LEU A 192 -25.79 -17.50 -17.37
C LEU A 192 -27.14 -16.85 -17.03
N LEU A 193 -27.30 -16.37 -15.80
CA LEU A 193 -28.48 -15.61 -15.35
C LEU A 193 -28.70 -14.31 -16.14
N PHE A 194 -27.63 -13.66 -16.65
CA PHE A 194 -27.76 -12.50 -17.53
C PHE A 194 -28.51 -12.82 -18.83
N ASN A 195 -28.25 -14.02 -19.36
CA ASN A 195 -28.71 -14.48 -20.66
C ASN A 195 -30.16 -15.02 -20.64
N ASN A 196 -30.86 -14.87 -19.52
CA ASN A 196 -32.31 -14.78 -19.43
C ASN A 196 -33.07 -16.06 -19.86
N LEU A 197 -32.72 -17.19 -19.22
CA LEU A 197 -33.44 -18.46 -19.33
C LEU A 197 -34.94 -18.33 -18.95
N PRO A 198 -35.84 -19.19 -19.48
CA PRO A 198 -37.30 -19.03 -19.37
C PRO A 198 -37.84 -18.98 -17.93
N GLU A 199 -37.20 -19.68 -17.00
CA GLU A 199 -37.64 -19.86 -15.61
C GLU A 199 -37.67 -18.56 -14.80
N PHE A 200 -36.86 -17.57 -15.17
CA PHE A 200 -36.81 -16.27 -14.47
C PHE A 200 -37.86 -15.27 -14.98
N LYS A 201 -38.87 -15.73 -15.73
CA LYS A 201 -40.03 -14.94 -16.17
C LYS A 201 -40.95 -14.48 -15.04
N GLU A 202 -40.80 -14.97 -13.81
CA GLU A 202 -41.66 -14.61 -12.67
C GLU A 202 -41.10 -13.47 -11.79
N LEU A 203 -39.80 -13.17 -11.84
CA LEU A 203 -39.20 -12.08 -11.04
C LEU A 203 -39.81 -10.72 -11.41
N SER A 204 -40.03 -9.82 -10.44
CA SER A 204 -40.57 -8.49 -10.75
C SER A 204 -39.64 -7.65 -11.63
N VAL A 205 -40.20 -6.68 -12.37
CA VAL A 205 -39.42 -5.79 -13.27
C VAL A 205 -38.31 -5.02 -12.51
N ALA A 206 -38.58 -4.63 -11.26
CA ALA A 206 -37.58 -3.98 -10.39
C ALA A 206 -36.42 -4.94 -10.04
N GLN A 207 -36.72 -6.16 -9.57
CA GLN A 207 -35.71 -7.17 -9.25
C GLN A 207 -34.86 -7.56 -10.47
N ARG A 208 -35.44 -7.59 -11.68
CA ARG A 208 -34.69 -7.79 -12.93
C ARG A 208 -33.77 -6.61 -13.24
N LYS A 209 -34.25 -5.37 -13.05
CA LYS A 209 -33.49 -4.14 -13.38
C LYS A 209 -32.25 -3.99 -12.51
N ASP A 210 -32.38 -4.25 -11.20
CA ASP A 210 -31.29 -4.08 -10.24
C ASP A 210 -30.20 -5.15 -10.40
N LYS A 211 -30.59 -6.44 -10.46
CA LYS A 211 -29.65 -7.54 -10.77
C LYS A 211 -28.95 -7.35 -12.11
N ARG A 212 -29.67 -6.94 -13.17
CA ARG A 212 -29.07 -6.71 -14.50
C ARG A 212 -27.99 -5.63 -14.50
N ARG A 213 -28.02 -4.65 -13.60
CA ARG A 213 -26.98 -3.61 -13.52
C ARG A 213 -25.64 -4.20 -13.03
N ASN A 214 -25.66 -4.92 -11.91
CA ASN A 214 -24.46 -5.57 -11.35
C ASN A 214 -23.92 -6.73 -12.22
N ILE A 215 -24.78 -7.35 -13.04
CA ILE A 215 -24.40 -8.49 -13.88
C ILE A 215 -23.89 -8.04 -15.26
N ARG A 216 -24.40 -6.95 -15.86
CA ARG A 216 -23.99 -6.53 -17.23
C ARG A 216 -22.48 -6.33 -17.37
N ASP A 217 -21.87 -5.68 -16.39
CA ASP A 217 -20.42 -5.38 -16.39
C ASP A 217 -19.58 -6.66 -16.14
N LYS A 218 -20.16 -7.69 -15.51
CA LYS A 218 -19.56 -9.02 -15.35
C LYS A 218 -19.83 -9.97 -16.52
N ALA A 219 -20.90 -9.73 -17.29
CA ALA A 219 -21.22 -10.53 -18.47
C ALA A 219 -20.37 -10.14 -19.68
N ALA A 220 -19.93 -8.88 -19.75
CA ALA A 220 -19.03 -8.36 -20.79
C ALA A 220 -17.60 -8.95 -20.77
N ILE A 221 -17.25 -9.75 -19.75
CA ILE A 221 -15.93 -10.40 -19.61
C ILE A 221 -15.97 -11.92 -19.82
N PHE A 222 -17.07 -12.48 -20.31
CA PHE A 222 -17.18 -13.91 -20.62
C PHE A 222 -17.82 -14.16 -21.99
N ASP A 223 -17.34 -15.18 -22.71
CA ASP A 223 -17.86 -15.59 -24.02
C ASP A 223 -17.77 -17.12 -24.20
N VAL A 224 -18.43 -17.67 -25.22
CA VAL A 224 -18.40 -19.10 -25.56
C VAL A 224 -17.84 -19.31 -26.97
N GLN A 225 -16.69 -19.98 -27.07
CA GLN A 225 -15.99 -20.24 -28.33
C GLN A 225 -15.72 -21.75 -28.47
N GLY A 226 -16.28 -22.37 -29.52
CA GLY A 226 -16.17 -23.82 -29.75
C GLY A 226 -16.65 -24.65 -28.56
N GLY A 227 -17.81 -24.29 -28.00
CA GLY A 227 -18.39 -24.91 -26.79
C GLY A 227 -17.65 -24.67 -25.46
N ARG A 228 -16.51 -23.97 -25.44
CA ARG A 228 -15.73 -23.67 -24.23
C ARG A 228 -16.02 -22.26 -23.71
N LEU A 229 -16.03 -22.10 -22.39
CA LEU A 229 -16.19 -20.79 -21.74
C LEU A 229 -14.83 -20.08 -21.64
N ILE A 230 -14.76 -18.85 -22.16
CA ILE A 230 -13.57 -17.99 -22.17
C ILE A 230 -13.84 -16.78 -21.28
N ARG A 231 -12.88 -16.41 -20.42
CA ARG A 231 -12.89 -15.17 -19.64
C ARG A 231 -11.89 -14.17 -20.22
N TYR A 232 -12.32 -12.96 -20.48
CA TYR A 232 -11.48 -11.85 -20.93
C TYR A 232 -10.94 -11.07 -19.73
N ARG A 233 -9.67 -10.65 -19.79
CA ARG A 233 -9.02 -9.88 -18.71
C ARG A 233 -8.14 -8.77 -19.26
N GLN A 234 -8.44 -7.51 -18.92
CA GLN A 234 -7.57 -6.37 -19.17
C GLN A 234 -6.27 -6.47 -18.36
N VAL A 235 -5.13 -6.26 -19.01
CA VAL A 235 -3.79 -6.31 -18.43
C VAL A 235 -3.26 -4.88 -18.27
N LYS A 236 -3.46 -4.30 -17.09
CA LYS A 236 -3.17 -2.87 -16.78
C LYS A 236 -1.72 -2.39 -16.98
N ARG A 237 -0.79 -3.27 -17.38
CA ARG A 237 0.64 -2.99 -17.62
C ARG A 237 1.14 -3.40 -19.02
N LYS A 238 0.28 -3.92 -19.90
CA LYS A 238 0.59 -4.11 -21.32
C LYS A 238 -0.36 -3.24 -22.16
N LEU A 239 0.18 -2.59 -23.18
CA LEU A 239 -0.62 -2.00 -24.24
C LEU A 239 -0.63 -2.95 -25.45
N ASN A 240 -1.66 -2.86 -26.30
CA ASN A 240 -1.62 -3.44 -27.64
C ASN A 240 -0.84 -2.51 -28.59
N GLU A 241 -0.68 -2.92 -29.84
CA GLU A 241 0.04 -2.19 -30.89
C GLU A 241 -0.59 -0.80 -31.20
N GLU A 242 -1.86 -0.61 -30.82
CA GLU A 242 -2.62 0.64 -30.97
C GLU A 242 -2.55 1.55 -29.72
N GLY A 243 -1.78 1.17 -28.69
CA GLY A 243 -1.63 1.94 -27.44
C GLY A 243 -2.80 1.81 -26.44
N GLN A 244 -3.74 0.88 -26.65
CA GLN A 244 -4.86 0.59 -25.74
C GLN A 244 -4.49 -0.52 -24.73
N GLN A 245 -5.21 -0.65 -23.60
CA GLN A 245 -4.92 -1.71 -22.62
C GLN A 245 -5.13 -3.11 -23.23
N ALA A 246 -4.08 -3.92 -23.24
CA ALA A 246 -4.13 -5.27 -23.80
C ALA A 246 -5.13 -6.16 -23.04
N VAL A 247 -5.87 -7.00 -23.77
CA VAL A 247 -6.84 -7.94 -23.20
C VAL A 247 -6.40 -9.36 -23.51
N VAL A 248 -6.25 -10.20 -22.48
CA VAL A 248 -5.95 -11.63 -22.65
C VAL A 248 -7.21 -12.49 -22.56
N LYS A 249 -7.29 -13.53 -23.39
CA LYS A 249 -8.27 -14.62 -23.27
C LYS A 249 -7.74 -15.65 -22.26
N LEU A 250 -8.60 -16.07 -21.33
CA LEU A 250 -8.30 -17.12 -20.34
C LEU A 250 -9.34 -18.24 -20.49
N LEU A 251 -8.90 -19.48 -20.66
CA LEU A 251 -9.79 -20.64 -20.71
C LEU A 251 -10.30 -20.98 -19.30
N VAL A 252 -11.61 -21.20 -19.15
CA VAL A 252 -12.23 -21.55 -17.87
C VAL A 252 -12.27 -23.07 -17.69
N LEU A 253 -11.71 -23.57 -16.59
CA LEU A 253 -11.46 -25.01 -16.38
C LEU A 253 -12.42 -25.68 -15.39
N SER A 254 -12.79 -26.93 -15.69
CA SER A 254 -13.48 -27.85 -14.77
C SER A 254 -12.60 -28.24 -13.57
N SER A 255 -13.18 -28.85 -12.55
CA SER A 255 -12.44 -29.28 -11.35
C SER A 255 -11.40 -30.34 -11.70
N ALA A 256 -11.74 -31.29 -12.59
CA ALA A 256 -10.80 -32.29 -13.10
C ALA A 256 -9.66 -31.67 -13.93
N GLN A 257 -10.00 -30.70 -14.80
CA GLN A 257 -9.01 -30.03 -15.66
C GLN A 257 -8.02 -29.17 -14.86
N ARG A 258 -8.44 -28.56 -13.75
CA ARG A 258 -7.53 -27.85 -12.82
C ARG A 258 -6.45 -28.79 -12.28
N VAL A 259 -6.83 -29.99 -11.83
CA VAL A 259 -5.88 -31.00 -11.34
C VAL A 259 -4.90 -31.42 -12.44
N GLN A 260 -5.38 -31.60 -13.68
CA GLN A 260 -4.52 -31.91 -14.83
C GLN A 260 -3.52 -30.79 -15.15
N VAL A 261 -3.93 -29.52 -15.08
CA VAL A 261 -3.04 -28.36 -15.26
C VAL A 261 -2.04 -28.24 -14.12
N LEU A 262 -2.47 -28.42 -12.87
CA LEU A 262 -1.60 -28.41 -11.69
C LEU A 262 -0.53 -29.50 -11.81
N LYS A 263 -0.91 -30.74 -12.15
CA LYS A 263 0.02 -31.84 -12.41
C LYS A 263 1.05 -31.54 -13.49
N SER A 264 0.61 -31.01 -14.64
CA SER A 264 1.53 -30.74 -15.77
C SER A 264 2.44 -29.53 -15.54
N VAL A 265 2.06 -28.57 -14.71
CA VAL A 265 2.87 -27.35 -14.47
C VAL A 265 3.71 -27.43 -13.20
N HIS A 266 3.28 -28.23 -12.22
CA HIS A 266 4.03 -28.52 -11.00
C HIS A 266 4.88 -29.78 -11.16
N ASP A 267 4.29 -30.96 -11.33
CA ASP A 267 5.00 -32.25 -11.24
C ASP A 267 5.94 -32.45 -12.44
N GLU A 268 5.38 -32.43 -13.65
CA GLU A 268 6.16 -32.45 -14.91
C GLU A 268 7.07 -31.21 -15.04
N GLY A 269 6.72 -30.13 -14.34
CA GLY A 269 7.42 -28.85 -14.34
C GLY A 269 8.59 -28.73 -13.37
N GLY A 270 8.96 -29.81 -12.66
CA GLY A 270 10.10 -29.88 -11.73
C GLY A 270 9.81 -29.47 -10.29
N HIS A 271 8.58 -29.69 -9.81
CA HIS A 271 8.06 -29.28 -8.49
C HIS A 271 8.40 -27.82 -8.07
N PRO A 272 8.19 -26.82 -8.94
CA PRO A 272 8.41 -25.41 -8.63
C PRO A 272 7.43 -24.90 -7.56
N SER A 273 7.78 -23.83 -6.86
CA SER A 273 6.93 -23.25 -5.81
C SER A 273 5.55 -22.84 -6.33
N HIS A 274 4.54 -22.84 -5.46
CA HIS A 274 3.16 -22.45 -5.83
C HIS A 274 3.09 -21.07 -6.51
N PHE A 275 4.00 -20.14 -6.20
CA PHE A 275 4.14 -18.85 -6.89
C PHE A 275 4.60 -19.01 -8.34
N VAL A 276 5.66 -19.78 -8.60
CA VAL A 276 6.18 -20.03 -9.96
C VAL A 276 5.17 -20.85 -10.78
N THR A 277 4.54 -21.86 -10.18
CA THR A 277 3.43 -22.61 -10.79
C THR A 277 2.29 -21.67 -11.18
N ARG A 278 1.95 -20.67 -10.35
CA ARG A 278 0.94 -19.65 -10.67
C ARG A 278 1.32 -18.80 -11.89
N GLN A 279 2.56 -18.30 -11.96
CA GLN A 279 2.99 -17.45 -13.08
C GLN A 279 2.90 -18.21 -14.43
N ARG A 280 3.14 -19.51 -14.43
CA ARG A 280 3.04 -20.39 -15.62
C ARG A 280 1.60 -20.63 -16.13
N ILE A 281 0.55 -20.31 -15.33
CA ILE A 281 -0.86 -20.60 -15.68
C ILE A 281 -1.78 -19.37 -15.71
N VAL A 282 -1.45 -18.31 -14.97
CA VAL A 282 -2.35 -17.17 -14.72
C VAL A 282 -2.74 -16.39 -15.97
N ASP A 283 -1.97 -16.51 -17.06
CA ASP A 283 -2.21 -15.83 -18.34
C ASP A 283 -2.85 -16.74 -19.41
N ARG A 284 -3.17 -17.99 -19.08
CA ARG A 284 -3.82 -18.98 -19.96
C ARG A 284 -5.14 -19.50 -19.38
N PHE A 285 -5.21 -19.71 -18.07
CA PHE A 285 -6.32 -20.41 -17.41
C PHE A 285 -6.92 -19.58 -16.28
N TRP A 286 -8.25 -19.59 -16.18
CA TRP A 286 -8.99 -18.95 -15.08
C TRP A 286 -9.89 -19.92 -14.33
N TRP A 287 -9.82 -19.84 -13.00
CA TRP A 287 -10.88 -20.29 -12.10
C TRP A 287 -10.77 -19.53 -10.76
N LYS A 288 -11.86 -19.46 -10.00
CA LYS A 288 -11.97 -18.57 -8.84
C LYS A 288 -11.01 -18.89 -7.68
N THR A 289 -10.75 -20.17 -7.42
CA THR A 289 -9.96 -20.68 -6.28
C THR A 289 -8.47 -20.88 -6.60
N GLN A 290 -7.99 -20.44 -7.77
CA GLN A 290 -6.66 -20.75 -8.32
C GLN A 290 -5.48 -20.61 -7.35
N VAL A 291 -5.44 -19.57 -6.50
CA VAL A 291 -4.35 -19.37 -5.53
C VAL A 291 -4.37 -20.40 -4.41
N GLU A 292 -5.56 -20.83 -3.99
CA GLU A 292 -5.72 -21.75 -2.87
C GLU A 292 -5.55 -23.20 -3.33
N ASP A 293 -6.13 -23.57 -4.48
CA ASP A 293 -5.94 -24.91 -5.07
C ASP A 293 -4.44 -25.19 -5.34
N LEU A 294 -3.69 -24.17 -5.79
CA LEU A 294 -2.22 -24.23 -5.95
C LEU A 294 -1.48 -24.53 -4.65
N LYS A 295 -1.82 -23.85 -3.55
CA LYS A 295 -1.18 -24.06 -2.24
C LYS A 295 -1.44 -25.46 -1.72
N ASN A 296 -2.70 -25.92 -1.81
CA ASN A 296 -3.08 -27.24 -1.35
C ASN A 296 -2.37 -28.32 -2.19
N TYR A 297 -2.34 -28.19 -3.52
CA TYR A 297 -1.62 -29.13 -4.39
C TYR A 297 -0.11 -29.23 -4.06
N CYS A 298 0.59 -28.10 -3.94
CA CYS A 298 2.03 -28.10 -3.61
C CYS A 298 2.33 -28.57 -2.19
N ARG A 299 1.42 -28.36 -1.21
CA ARG A 299 1.55 -28.91 0.14
C ARG A 299 1.35 -30.43 0.15
N ASP A 300 0.39 -30.92 -0.62
CA ASP A 300 -0.07 -32.30 -0.55
C ASP A 300 0.74 -33.24 -1.48
N CYS A 301 1.52 -32.68 -2.42
CA CYS A 301 2.47 -33.39 -3.26
C CYS A 301 3.53 -34.18 -2.47
N GLU A 302 3.69 -35.47 -2.79
CA GLU A 302 4.63 -36.38 -2.12
C GLU A 302 6.11 -35.97 -2.30
N HIS A 303 6.54 -35.65 -3.53
CA HIS A 303 7.93 -35.25 -3.77
C HIS A 303 8.33 -33.99 -2.95
N CYS A 304 7.43 -33.01 -2.81
CA CYS A 304 7.67 -31.83 -1.98
C CYS A 304 7.81 -32.19 -0.49
N LYS A 305 7.01 -33.14 0.02
CA LYS A 305 7.12 -33.67 1.39
C LYS A 305 8.44 -34.42 1.60
N GLU A 306 8.85 -35.26 0.66
CA GLU A 306 10.12 -35.99 0.71
C GLU A 306 11.32 -35.04 0.69
N VAL A 307 11.33 -34.05 -0.21
CA VAL A 307 12.39 -33.04 -0.29
C VAL A 307 12.46 -32.19 0.98
N ALA A 308 11.33 -31.89 1.63
CA ALA A 308 11.32 -31.24 2.94
C ALA A 308 11.96 -32.13 4.03
N ALA A 309 11.52 -33.39 4.14
CA ALA A 309 12.06 -34.34 5.12
C ALA A 309 13.56 -34.63 4.94
N GLN A 310 14.03 -34.69 3.69
CA GLN A 310 15.46 -34.87 3.38
C GLN A 310 16.32 -33.64 3.74
N ARG A 311 15.76 -32.42 3.67
CA ARG A 311 16.43 -31.20 4.15
C ARG A 311 16.59 -31.24 5.67
N GLU A 312 15.52 -31.50 6.43
CA GLU A 312 15.61 -31.66 7.88
C GLU A 312 16.67 -32.69 8.32
N GLY A 313 16.78 -33.81 7.59
CA GLY A 313 17.76 -34.86 7.87
C GLY A 313 19.21 -34.44 7.63
N LYS A 314 19.47 -33.56 6.65
CA LYS A 314 20.79 -32.96 6.43
C LYS A 314 21.09 -31.88 7.47
N ASP A 315 20.14 -31.00 7.75
CA ASP A 315 20.33 -29.86 8.64
C ASP A 315 20.59 -30.31 10.08
N LYS A 316 19.88 -31.35 10.56
CA LYS A 316 20.18 -32.01 11.85
C LYS A 316 21.61 -32.56 11.93
N ARG A 317 22.17 -33.12 10.85
CA ARG A 317 23.56 -33.61 10.81
C ARG A 317 24.60 -32.49 10.73
N LEU A 318 24.27 -31.36 10.10
CA LEU A 318 25.15 -30.19 10.04
C LEU A 318 25.21 -29.48 11.40
N ALA A 319 24.04 -29.23 12.01
CA ALA A 319 23.91 -28.60 13.33
C ALA A 319 24.67 -29.38 14.43
N LEU A 320 24.63 -30.71 14.41
CA LEU A 320 25.37 -31.56 15.36
C LEU A 320 26.90 -31.47 15.23
N ARG A 321 27.43 -31.03 14.08
CA ARG A 321 28.86 -30.71 13.94
C ARG A 321 29.17 -29.31 14.47
N THR A 322 28.41 -28.29 14.06
CA THR A 322 28.64 -26.90 14.48
C THR A 322 28.49 -26.70 16.00
N ALA A 323 27.58 -27.46 16.64
CA ALA A 323 27.37 -27.41 18.08
C ALA A 323 28.56 -27.92 18.93
N ALA A 324 29.54 -28.62 18.33
CA ALA A 324 30.73 -29.10 19.03
C ALA A 324 31.84 -28.03 19.17
N GLU A 325 31.87 -27.04 18.26
CA GLU A 325 32.99 -26.09 18.14
C GLU A 325 32.67 -24.69 18.69
N VAL A 326 31.39 -24.36 18.92
CA VAL A 326 30.96 -23.04 19.41
C VAL A 326 30.34 -23.14 20.81
N ARG A 327 31.19 -23.01 21.83
CA ARG A 327 30.79 -22.55 23.18
C ARG A 327 31.10 -21.05 23.31
N ILE A 328 30.27 -20.35 24.10
CA ILE A 328 30.25 -18.89 24.33
C ILE A 328 29.40 -18.13 23.28
N ALA A 329 28.64 -17.14 23.79
CA ALA A 329 27.68 -16.25 23.10
C ALA A 329 26.38 -16.91 22.54
N GLN A 330 25.26 -16.64 23.21
CA GLN A 330 23.93 -16.55 22.55
C GLN A 330 23.71 -15.10 22.08
N PRO A 331 22.92 -14.86 21.02
CA PRO A 331 21.50 -14.53 21.28
C PRO A 331 20.49 -15.02 20.21
N ALA A 332 19.22 -15.16 20.64
CA ALA A 332 17.94 -14.96 19.91
C ALA A 332 17.64 -15.52 18.50
N SER A 333 18.63 -15.81 17.64
CA SER A 333 18.44 -16.03 16.20
C SER A 333 17.72 -17.34 15.83
N ALA A 334 17.79 -18.36 16.69
CA ALA A 334 17.30 -19.70 16.38
C ALA A 334 15.78 -19.76 16.09
N ILE A 335 14.97 -19.01 16.84
CA ILE A 335 13.51 -18.95 16.65
C ILE A 335 13.17 -18.18 15.37
N ASP A 336 13.87 -17.07 15.12
CA ASP A 336 13.60 -16.20 13.97
C ASP A 336 14.08 -16.80 12.64
N TRP A 337 15.06 -17.72 12.68
CA TRP A 337 15.48 -18.56 11.55
C TRP A 337 14.45 -19.65 11.22
N LEU A 338 13.97 -20.37 12.25
CA LEU A 338 12.98 -21.45 12.15
C LEU A 338 11.66 -21.04 11.47
N LEU A 339 11.30 -19.75 11.54
CA LEU A 339 10.05 -19.21 11.02
C LEU A 339 10.12 -18.67 9.58
N ARG A 340 11.32 -18.48 8.99
CA ARG A 340 11.46 -17.65 7.77
C ARG A 340 11.53 -18.40 6.44
N GLY A 341 12.20 -19.55 6.36
CA GLY A 341 12.22 -20.46 5.19
C GLY A 341 12.80 -19.94 3.85
N GLU A 342 12.93 -18.63 3.68
CA GLU A 342 13.38 -17.92 2.48
C GLU A 342 14.86 -17.48 2.59
N PRO A 343 15.58 -17.24 1.47
CA PRO A 343 16.95 -16.75 1.50
C PRO A 343 17.06 -15.39 2.18
N VAL A 344 18.15 -15.16 2.91
CA VAL A 344 18.39 -13.90 3.64
C VAL A 344 18.74 -12.77 2.67
N GLN A 345 17.71 -12.09 2.17
CA GLN A 345 17.87 -10.78 1.53
C GLN A 345 18.43 -9.81 2.57
N GLN A 346 19.51 -9.09 2.23
CA GLN A 346 20.13 -8.14 3.15
C GLN A 346 19.13 -7.04 3.50
N LYS A 347 18.78 -6.96 4.78
CA LYS A 347 17.84 -5.96 5.30
C LYS A 347 18.49 -4.58 5.31
N LYS A 348 17.74 -3.58 4.87
CA LYS A 348 18.11 -2.17 5.01
C LYS A 348 18.08 -1.78 6.49
N ALA A 349 19.20 -1.27 7.00
CA ALA A 349 19.30 -0.81 8.37
C ALA A 349 18.51 0.50 8.57
N VAL A 350 17.71 0.57 9.63
CA VAL A 350 16.86 1.72 9.96
C VAL A 350 17.06 2.13 11.41
N TRP A 351 17.11 3.44 11.65
CA TRP A 351 16.86 4.02 12.97
C TRP A 351 15.58 4.87 12.90
N LEU A 352 14.73 4.85 13.93
CA LEU A 352 13.51 5.66 14.00
C LEU A 352 13.61 6.70 15.12
N ASP A 353 13.36 7.97 14.79
CA ASP A 353 13.33 9.10 15.71
C ASP A 353 11.93 9.72 15.72
N CYS A 354 11.19 9.53 16.81
CA CYS A 354 9.73 9.67 16.87
C CYS A 354 9.23 10.31 18.18
N ASP A 355 8.01 10.82 18.20
CA ASP A 355 7.33 11.37 19.40
C ASP A 355 5.99 10.66 19.70
N PRO A 356 5.99 9.32 19.88
CA PRO A 356 4.86 8.41 19.87
C PRO A 356 3.44 8.94 20.10
N GLY A 357 2.88 9.46 19.01
CA GLY A 357 1.46 9.63 18.74
C GLY A 357 0.78 8.39 18.14
N HIS A 358 -0.40 8.59 17.55
CA HIS A 358 -1.26 7.51 17.03
C HIS A 358 -0.71 6.89 15.74
N ASP A 359 -0.10 7.69 14.87
CA ASP A 359 0.51 7.29 13.62
C ASP A 359 1.96 6.82 13.80
N ASP A 360 2.75 7.43 14.70
CA ASP A 360 4.02 6.88 15.18
C ASP A 360 3.88 5.43 15.66
N ALA A 361 2.83 5.13 16.43
CA ALA A 361 2.56 3.77 16.89
C ALA A 361 2.41 2.81 15.70
N MET A 362 1.76 3.25 14.63
CA MET A 362 1.65 2.51 13.37
C MET A 362 2.99 2.45 12.60
N ALA A 363 3.84 3.48 12.70
CA ALA A 363 5.17 3.53 12.07
C ALA A 363 6.16 2.57 12.74
N ILE A 364 6.13 2.49 14.08
CA ILE A 364 6.88 1.51 14.88
C ILE A 364 6.48 0.09 14.48
N ILE A 365 5.17 -0.19 14.36
CA ILE A 365 4.67 -1.50 13.93
C ILE A 365 5.12 -1.83 12.50
N LEU A 366 5.01 -0.88 11.57
CA LEU A 366 5.45 -1.06 10.18
C LEU A 366 6.96 -1.36 10.10
N ALA A 367 7.78 -0.60 10.84
CA ALA A 367 9.23 -0.77 10.88
C ALA A 367 9.66 -2.09 11.56
N ALA A 368 8.96 -2.50 12.62
CA ALA A 368 9.29 -3.71 13.38
C ALA A 368 8.91 -5.03 12.68
N PHE A 369 7.93 -5.03 11.77
CA PHE A 369 7.41 -6.25 11.11
C PHE A 369 7.63 -6.33 9.60
N THR A 370 8.18 -5.28 8.97
CA THR A 370 8.57 -5.38 7.57
C THR A 370 9.83 -6.23 7.39
N HIS A 371 9.79 -7.15 6.42
CA HIS A 371 10.86 -8.13 6.19
C HIS A 371 12.15 -7.55 5.61
N SER A 372 12.07 -6.44 4.87
CA SER A 372 13.21 -5.76 4.24
C SER A 372 13.95 -4.79 5.18
N LEU A 373 13.45 -4.56 6.40
CA LEU A 373 14.03 -3.61 7.35
C LEU A 373 14.69 -4.31 8.55
N ASP A 374 15.73 -3.65 9.08
CA ASP A 374 16.36 -3.97 10.35
C ASP A 374 16.35 -2.73 11.25
N LEU A 375 15.35 -2.62 12.11
CA LEU A 375 15.19 -1.51 13.04
C LEU A 375 16.21 -1.65 14.18
N LEU A 376 17.29 -0.87 14.10
CA LEU A 376 18.44 -0.91 15.01
C LEU A 376 18.11 -0.42 16.42
N GLY A 377 17.12 0.47 16.53
CA GLY A 377 16.74 1.16 17.76
C GLY A 377 15.76 2.30 17.46
N ILE A 378 15.21 2.86 18.53
CA ILE A 378 14.29 3.99 18.51
C ILE A 378 14.86 5.10 19.40
N SER A 379 14.84 6.35 18.95
CA SER A 379 15.02 7.52 19.80
C SER A 379 13.73 8.32 19.90
N THR A 380 13.55 9.05 21.01
CA THR A 380 12.37 9.87 21.24
C THR A 380 12.67 11.34 21.45
N VAL A 381 11.74 12.21 21.05
CA VAL A 381 11.84 13.68 21.14
C VAL A 381 10.55 14.27 21.74
N ALA A 382 10.65 15.33 22.53
CA ALA A 382 9.47 16.04 23.03
C ALA A 382 8.81 16.87 21.90
N SER A 383 7.62 16.44 21.48
CA SER A 383 6.79 17.13 20.48
C SER A 383 5.30 16.86 20.75
N ASN A 384 4.66 15.79 20.26
CA ASN A 384 3.24 15.47 20.52
C ASN A 384 2.86 15.53 22.01
N GLN A 385 3.75 15.03 22.88
CA GLN A 385 3.70 15.15 24.33
C GLN A 385 5.12 15.35 24.93
N SER A 386 5.22 15.50 26.25
CA SER A 386 6.51 15.55 26.94
C SER A 386 7.33 14.27 26.71
N LEU A 387 8.67 14.40 26.77
CA LEU A 387 9.59 13.31 26.44
C LEU A 387 9.30 12.03 27.22
N GLU A 388 8.90 12.15 28.49
CA GLU A 388 8.60 11.05 29.38
C GLU A 388 7.42 10.21 28.84
N LYS A 389 6.32 10.88 28.48
CA LYS A 389 5.11 10.25 27.95
C LYS A 389 5.38 9.57 26.61
N VAL A 390 6.02 10.26 25.66
CA VAL A 390 6.29 9.68 24.34
C VAL A 390 7.33 8.54 24.39
N THR A 391 8.29 8.60 25.32
CA THR A 391 9.21 7.48 25.57
C THR A 391 8.47 6.27 26.14
N GLU A 392 7.58 6.48 27.11
CA GLU A 392 6.76 5.39 27.66
C GLU A 392 5.85 4.79 26.57
N ASN A 393 5.24 5.62 25.71
CA ASN A 393 4.39 5.18 24.61
C ASN A 393 5.15 4.31 23.58
N ALA A 394 6.39 4.67 23.20
CA ALA A 394 7.24 3.79 22.38
C ALA A 394 7.42 2.41 23.04
N GLN A 395 7.79 2.38 24.32
CA GLN A 395 8.01 1.12 25.04
C GLN A 395 6.71 0.30 25.18
N ARG A 396 5.57 0.97 25.44
CA ARG A 396 4.24 0.34 25.52
C ARG A 396 3.80 -0.30 24.19
N ILE A 397 4.12 0.33 23.05
CA ILE A 397 3.89 -0.25 21.72
C ILE A 397 4.84 -1.42 21.44
N LEU A 398 6.12 -1.32 21.81
CA LEU A 398 7.05 -2.46 21.71
C LEU A 398 6.62 -3.64 22.59
N ALA A 399 6.11 -3.39 23.79
CA ALA A 399 5.54 -4.42 24.67
C ALA A 399 4.27 -5.06 24.07
N LEU A 400 3.35 -4.25 23.52
CA LEU A 400 2.14 -4.73 22.83
C LEU A 400 2.44 -5.72 21.70
N ILE A 401 3.56 -5.51 20.98
CA ILE A 401 3.96 -6.35 19.83
C ILE A 401 5.09 -7.34 20.14
N HIS A 402 5.45 -7.49 21.42
CA HIS A 402 6.57 -8.31 21.91
C HIS A 402 7.88 -8.08 21.13
N ARG A 403 8.25 -6.80 20.95
CA ARG A 403 9.52 -6.34 20.36
C ARG A 403 10.34 -5.46 21.31
N GLU A 404 10.27 -5.74 22.61
CA GLU A 404 11.14 -5.12 23.64
C GLU A 404 12.64 -5.47 23.49
N ASP A 405 13.00 -6.30 22.50
CA ASP A 405 14.38 -6.44 22.01
C ASP A 405 14.90 -5.20 21.25
N ILE A 406 14.01 -4.30 20.80
CA ILE A 406 14.36 -3.02 20.19
C ILE A 406 14.56 -1.98 21.30
N GLY A 407 15.77 -1.43 21.41
CA GLY A 407 16.07 -0.42 22.42
C GLY A 407 15.48 0.95 22.12
N VAL A 408 14.84 1.58 23.11
CA VAL A 408 14.33 2.96 23.07
C VAL A 408 15.25 3.87 23.87
N VAL A 409 15.71 5.00 23.32
CA VAL A 409 16.55 5.99 24.04
C VAL A 409 15.88 7.39 24.09
N PRO A 410 15.71 7.99 25.28
CA PRO A 410 15.17 9.34 25.40
C PRO A 410 16.16 10.40 24.90
N GLY A 411 15.66 11.34 24.10
CA GLY A 411 16.44 12.40 23.48
C GLY A 411 16.18 13.80 24.05
N ALA A 412 15.87 14.76 23.17
CA ALA A 412 15.66 16.15 23.54
C ALA A 412 14.30 16.36 24.24
N THR A 413 14.33 16.98 25.42
CA THR A 413 13.14 17.37 26.21
C THR A 413 12.48 18.67 25.73
N LYS A 414 13.11 19.38 24.79
CA LYS A 414 12.64 20.64 24.22
C LYS A 414 13.30 20.93 22.87
N PRO A 415 12.73 21.82 22.05
CA PRO A 415 13.38 22.38 20.86
C PRO A 415 14.70 23.10 21.15
N LEU A 416 15.49 23.38 20.11
CA LEU A 416 16.76 24.10 20.20
C LEU A 416 16.57 25.51 20.80
N LEU A 417 15.75 26.35 20.15
CA LEU A 417 15.51 27.74 20.56
C LEU A 417 14.06 28.03 21.01
N ARG A 418 13.08 27.19 20.62
CA ARG A 418 11.65 27.45 20.87
C ARG A 418 11.18 26.96 22.25
N PRO A 419 10.13 27.57 22.83
CA PRO A 419 9.34 26.93 23.88
C PRO A 419 8.77 25.59 23.40
N VAL A 420 8.61 24.64 24.32
CA VAL A 420 7.97 23.35 24.02
C VAL A 420 6.53 23.57 23.56
N ARG A 421 6.14 22.87 22.49
CA ARG A 421 4.75 22.70 22.02
C ARG A 421 4.35 21.24 22.20
N THR A 422 3.06 21.00 22.38
CA THR A 422 2.43 19.67 22.50
C THR A 422 1.04 19.70 21.88
N CYS A 423 0.50 18.54 21.50
CA CYS A 423 -0.79 18.42 20.82
C CYS A 423 -1.76 17.43 21.52
N PRO A 424 -2.08 17.63 22.83
CA PRO A 424 -3.06 16.80 23.54
C PRO A 424 -4.46 16.84 22.90
N GLU A 425 -4.80 17.90 22.16
CA GLU A 425 -6.07 18.05 21.45
C GLU A 425 -6.25 17.05 20.28
N ILE A 426 -5.16 16.47 19.76
CA ILE A 426 -5.18 15.37 18.80
C ILE A 426 -4.83 14.03 19.47
N HIS A 427 -3.78 14.02 20.29
CA HIS A 427 -3.15 12.79 20.79
C HIS A 427 -3.63 12.35 22.19
N GLY A 428 -4.44 13.17 22.86
CA GLY A 428 -4.93 12.92 24.22
C GLY A 428 -3.88 13.19 25.30
N GLU A 429 -4.27 12.97 26.55
CA GLU A 429 -3.44 13.33 27.71
C GLU A 429 -2.23 12.41 27.90
N SER A 430 -2.30 11.14 27.50
CA SER A 430 -1.10 10.29 27.46
C SER A 430 -0.26 10.48 26.19
N GLY A 431 -0.78 11.15 25.17
CA GLY A 431 -0.22 11.17 23.81
C GLY A 431 -0.59 9.93 22.97
N LEU A 432 -1.23 8.92 23.57
CA LEU A 432 -1.67 7.70 22.89
C LEU A 432 -2.94 7.14 23.55
N ASP A 433 -3.94 8.01 23.71
CA ASP A 433 -5.22 7.71 24.36
C ASP A 433 -6.10 6.75 23.51
N GLY A 434 -7.24 6.34 24.07
CA GLY A 434 -8.22 5.49 23.38
C GLY A 434 -8.11 3.99 23.68
N ALA A 435 -6.91 3.46 23.93
CA ALA A 435 -6.71 2.04 24.27
C ALA A 435 -5.91 1.84 25.56
N ARG A 436 -6.06 0.65 26.18
CA ARG A 436 -5.22 0.21 27.31
C ARG A 436 -4.03 -0.58 26.77
N LEU A 437 -2.87 0.05 26.71
CA LEU A 437 -1.61 -0.60 26.37
C LEU A 437 -1.02 -1.36 27.57
N PRO A 438 -0.23 -2.44 27.34
CA PRO A 438 0.50 -3.11 28.41
C PRO A 438 1.58 -2.19 29.00
N GLN A 439 1.91 -2.39 30.27
CA GLN A 439 3.04 -1.71 30.90
C GLN A 439 4.37 -2.24 30.34
N PRO A 440 5.36 -1.39 30.08
CA PRO A 440 6.65 -1.83 29.54
C PRO A 440 7.45 -2.58 30.61
N THR A 441 8.07 -3.70 30.21
CA THR A 441 8.89 -4.53 31.12
C THR A 441 10.36 -4.16 31.04
N VAL A 442 10.82 -3.76 29.85
CA VAL A 442 12.18 -3.25 29.60
C VAL A 442 12.22 -1.73 29.80
N ARG A 443 13.25 -1.24 30.51
CA ARG A 443 13.52 0.19 30.72
C ARG A 443 14.17 0.85 29.47
N PRO A 444 14.08 2.18 29.31
CA PRO A 444 14.82 2.86 28.24
C PRO A 444 16.33 2.66 28.36
N LEU A 445 17.02 2.72 27.23
CA LEU A 445 18.48 2.73 27.17
C LEU A 445 19.05 3.95 27.90
N LEU A 446 20.14 3.73 28.63
CA LEU A 446 20.87 4.78 29.33
C LEU A 446 21.85 5.48 28.38
N GLY A 447 21.84 6.81 28.35
CA GLY A 447 22.76 7.61 27.55
C GLY A 447 22.17 8.95 27.14
N LYS A 448 22.70 9.52 26.05
CA LYS A 448 22.07 10.58 25.27
C LYS A 448 21.68 9.98 23.91
N SER A 449 20.49 10.28 23.40
CA SER A 449 20.02 9.78 22.10
C SER A 449 21.08 9.93 21.00
N VAL A 450 21.68 11.11 20.89
CA VAL A 450 22.75 11.46 19.96
C VAL A 450 23.93 10.49 19.98
N ASN A 451 24.44 10.14 21.17
CA ASN A 451 25.56 9.21 21.31
C ASN A 451 25.14 7.78 20.95
N VAL A 452 23.97 7.33 21.43
CA VAL A 452 23.47 5.96 21.21
C VAL A 452 23.13 5.73 19.73
N MET A 453 22.56 6.75 19.06
CA MET A 453 22.38 6.78 17.61
C MET A 453 23.71 6.66 16.89
N PHE A 454 24.68 7.53 17.22
CA PHE A 454 25.99 7.53 16.56
C PHE A 454 26.72 6.19 16.71
N ASP A 455 26.75 5.60 17.90
CA ASP A 455 27.40 4.31 18.17
C ASP A 455 26.73 3.17 17.39
N ALA A 456 25.39 3.10 17.40
CA ALA A 456 24.64 2.07 16.70
C ALA A 456 24.78 2.17 15.17
N ILE A 457 24.64 3.39 14.62
CA ILE A 457 24.77 3.68 13.19
C ILE A 457 26.20 3.43 12.72
N SER A 458 27.20 3.96 13.44
CA SER A 458 28.62 3.76 13.10
C SER A 458 29.03 2.29 13.13
N LYS A 459 28.54 1.53 14.13
CA LYS A 459 28.78 0.09 14.22
C LYS A 459 28.12 -0.66 13.07
N ARG A 460 26.89 -0.31 12.70
CA ARG A 460 26.18 -0.98 11.60
C ARG A 460 26.82 -0.68 10.25
N PHE A 461 27.11 0.59 9.95
CA PHE A 461 27.75 1.03 8.71
C PHE A 461 29.08 0.32 8.47
N LYS A 462 29.92 0.20 9.51
CA LYS A 462 31.20 -0.54 9.46
C LYS A 462 31.00 -2.04 9.23
N ASN A 463 29.96 -2.64 9.82
CA ASN A 463 29.63 -4.06 9.63
C ASN A 463 29.13 -4.38 8.21
N ASP A 464 28.35 -3.48 7.59
CA ASP A 464 27.94 -3.59 6.17
C ASP A 464 29.05 -3.13 5.19
N GLY A 465 30.32 -3.14 5.63
CA GLY A 465 31.49 -2.81 4.80
C GLY A 465 31.52 -1.37 4.29
N SER A 466 30.87 -0.43 4.99
CA SER A 466 30.65 0.97 4.57
C SER A 466 29.91 1.11 3.23
N SER A 467 29.24 0.06 2.75
CA SER A 467 28.61 0.02 1.43
C SER A 467 27.16 0.50 1.38
N GLN A 468 26.47 0.49 2.53
CA GLN A 468 25.06 0.85 2.65
C GLN A 468 24.86 1.85 3.78
N LYS A 469 24.24 2.99 3.47
CA LYS A 469 23.83 4.00 4.46
C LYS A 469 22.68 3.46 5.32
N VAL A 470 22.68 3.83 6.61
CA VAL A 470 21.52 3.61 7.49
C VAL A 470 20.46 4.66 7.18
N SER A 471 19.21 4.26 7.01
CA SER A 471 18.10 5.22 6.89
C SER A 471 17.69 5.70 8.29
N LEU A 472 17.94 6.98 8.57
CA LEU A 472 17.42 7.66 9.75
C LEU A 472 16.01 8.19 9.41
N VAL A 473 14.99 7.52 9.92
CA VAL A 473 13.59 7.91 9.73
C VAL A 473 13.18 8.83 10.87
N ALA A 474 12.65 10.01 10.52
CA ALA A 474 12.15 11.00 11.47
C ALA A 474 10.64 11.14 11.35
N THR A 475 9.93 11.05 12.46
CA THR A 475 8.46 11.22 12.50
C THR A 475 8.01 12.27 13.50
N GLY A 476 8.94 12.83 14.28
CA GLY A 476 8.73 13.99 15.16
C GLY A 476 9.60 15.21 14.83
N ALA A 477 9.64 16.15 15.76
CA ALA A 477 10.49 17.35 15.67
C ALA A 477 11.99 17.00 15.50
N LEU A 478 12.64 17.62 14.52
CA LEU A 478 13.99 17.26 14.04
C LEU A 478 15.16 17.56 15.02
N THR A 479 14.87 17.94 16.27
CA THR A 479 15.84 18.38 17.29
C THR A 479 16.94 17.34 17.55
N ASN A 480 16.59 16.07 17.72
CA ASN A 480 17.54 14.97 17.94
C ASN A 480 18.52 14.83 16.76
N ILE A 481 18.03 14.98 15.52
CA ILE A 481 18.82 14.84 14.29
C ILE A 481 19.72 16.06 14.05
N ALA A 482 19.22 17.27 14.30
CA ALA A 482 20.05 18.48 14.24
C ALA A 482 21.19 18.46 15.27
N LEU A 483 20.93 17.96 16.47
CA LEU A 483 21.97 17.73 17.49
C LEU A 483 22.96 16.64 17.07
N LEU A 484 22.47 15.51 16.51
CA LEU A 484 23.31 14.42 16.00
C LEU A 484 24.30 14.90 14.94
N LEU A 485 23.81 15.66 13.96
CA LEU A 485 24.62 16.26 12.87
C LEU A 485 25.58 17.37 13.35
N SER A 486 25.34 17.96 14.52
CA SER A 486 26.18 19.00 15.12
C SER A 486 27.27 18.44 16.02
N VAL A 487 26.99 17.34 16.74
CA VAL A 487 27.95 16.68 17.64
C VAL A 487 28.87 15.71 16.88
N TYR A 488 28.35 15.05 15.83
CA TYR A 488 29.08 14.08 15.01
C TYR A 488 28.96 14.39 13.50
N PRO A 489 29.63 15.43 12.98
CA PRO A 489 29.53 15.82 11.57
C PRO A 489 29.92 14.74 10.56
N GLU A 490 30.73 13.75 10.96
CA GLU A 490 31.14 12.60 10.16
C GLU A 490 30.00 11.60 9.87
N ILE A 491 28.91 11.62 10.66
CA ILE A 491 27.79 10.69 10.48
C ILE A 491 27.09 10.88 9.11
N LYS A 492 27.25 12.05 8.47
CA LYS A 492 26.68 12.40 7.17
C LYS A 492 27.06 11.42 6.05
N GLU A 493 28.24 10.81 6.14
CA GLU A 493 28.66 9.76 5.19
C GLU A 493 27.90 8.45 5.43
N MET A 494 27.52 8.17 6.67
CA MET A 494 26.92 6.90 7.12
C MET A 494 25.39 6.84 7.00
N ILE A 495 24.71 7.99 6.86
CA ILE A 495 23.24 8.06 6.86
C ILE A 495 22.63 8.68 5.60
N GLU A 496 21.35 8.38 5.40
CA GLU A 496 20.37 9.16 4.66
C GLU A 496 19.18 9.44 5.57
N ILE A 497 18.42 10.51 5.35
CA ILE A 497 17.29 10.91 6.19
C ILE A 497 15.99 10.79 5.39
N THR A 498 14.95 10.22 5.99
CA THR A 498 13.57 10.28 5.48
C THR A 498 12.67 10.77 6.58
N MET A 499 11.99 11.89 6.38
CA MET A 499 11.17 12.54 7.41
C MET A 499 9.70 12.64 7.00
N MET A 500 8.80 12.40 7.96
CA MET A 500 7.44 12.95 7.91
C MET A 500 7.51 14.40 8.37
N GLY A 501 6.94 15.31 7.58
CA GLY A 501 6.75 16.69 7.97
C GLY A 501 6.79 17.66 6.81
N GLY A 502 6.49 18.92 7.10
CA GLY A 502 6.40 19.99 6.12
C GLY A 502 5.14 19.94 5.23
N CYS A 503 4.92 21.03 4.51
CA CYS A 503 3.85 21.19 3.52
C CYS A 503 4.29 22.10 2.38
N LEU A 504 3.79 21.84 1.17
CA LEU A 504 4.04 22.67 -0.02
C LEU A 504 3.06 23.85 -0.11
N GLY A 505 1.90 23.76 0.54
CA GLY A 505 0.89 24.82 0.57
C GLY A 505 0.18 24.96 1.90
N ILE A 506 -0.61 23.96 2.31
CA ILE A 506 -1.54 24.08 3.45
C ILE A 506 -1.00 23.28 4.65
N GLY A 507 -0.83 23.96 5.78
CA GLY A 507 -0.38 23.38 7.04
C GLY A 507 -1.47 22.63 7.83
N ASN A 508 -1.13 22.18 9.04
CA ASN A 508 -2.06 21.59 10.00
C ASN A 508 -2.15 22.42 11.30
N THR A 509 -1.02 22.82 11.88
CA THR A 509 -0.96 23.67 13.10
C THR A 509 -1.03 25.18 12.79
N GLY A 510 -0.68 25.58 11.56
CA GLY A 510 -0.83 26.95 11.07
C GLY A 510 -1.17 26.97 9.58
N PRO A 511 -1.53 28.13 8.99
CA PRO A 511 -2.05 28.20 7.61
C PRO A 511 -1.11 27.59 6.56
N VAL A 512 0.21 27.77 6.75
CA VAL A 512 1.29 27.31 5.85
C VAL A 512 2.37 26.52 6.60
N VAL A 513 2.03 25.98 7.77
CA VAL A 513 2.99 25.38 8.72
C VAL A 513 2.52 24.01 9.21
N GLU A 514 3.42 23.04 9.14
CA GLU A 514 3.24 21.68 9.63
C GLU A 514 3.85 21.53 11.05
N PHE A 515 3.24 20.69 11.90
CA PHE A 515 3.53 20.55 13.33
C PHE A 515 4.98 20.19 13.65
N ASN A 516 5.55 19.14 13.04
CA ASN A 516 6.92 18.71 13.31
C ASN A 516 7.95 19.80 12.98
N ILE A 517 7.71 20.56 11.91
CA ILE A 517 8.56 21.71 11.55
C ILE A 517 8.26 22.94 12.43
N GLN A 518 7.04 23.13 12.95
CA GLN A 518 6.72 24.20 13.90
C GLN A 518 7.36 23.99 15.28
N CYS A 519 7.46 22.73 15.73
CA CYS A 519 8.06 22.40 17.01
C CYS A 519 9.53 22.84 17.07
N ASP A 520 10.31 22.61 16.01
CA ASP A 520 11.70 23.09 15.94
C ASP A 520 12.12 23.53 14.52
N PRO A 521 11.75 24.76 14.10
CA PRO A 521 12.09 25.31 12.78
C PRO A 521 13.61 25.46 12.60
N GLU A 522 14.34 25.70 13.68
CA GLU A 522 15.79 25.84 13.68
C GLU A 522 16.48 24.49 13.43
N ALA A 523 16.04 23.42 14.11
CA ALA A 523 16.54 22.08 13.85
C ALA A 523 16.22 21.62 12.43
N ALA A 524 15.01 21.90 11.93
CA ALA A 524 14.64 21.65 10.54
C ALA A 524 15.57 22.40 9.57
N SER A 525 15.83 23.68 9.79
CA SER A 525 16.78 24.46 8.97
C SER A 525 18.19 23.87 8.98
N MET A 526 18.65 23.35 10.12
CA MET A 526 19.96 22.70 10.24
C MET A 526 20.02 21.35 9.50
N VAL A 527 18.93 20.57 9.51
CA VAL A 527 18.84 19.30 8.76
C VAL A 527 18.79 19.56 7.25
N PHE A 528 18.03 20.55 6.79
CA PHE A 528 17.83 20.84 5.37
C PHE A 528 19.09 21.44 4.71
N GLU A 529 19.93 22.16 5.45
CA GLU A 529 21.23 22.65 4.99
C GLU A 529 22.40 21.71 5.37
N SER A 530 22.13 20.52 5.91
CA SER A 530 23.17 19.63 6.45
C SER A 530 24.13 19.05 5.42
N GLY A 531 23.70 18.94 4.16
CA GLY A 531 24.40 18.20 3.09
C GLY A 531 24.13 16.68 3.08
N VAL A 532 23.26 16.17 3.96
CA VAL A 532 22.78 14.78 3.90
C VAL A 532 21.70 14.66 2.83
N SER A 533 21.54 13.47 2.24
CA SER A 533 20.36 13.17 1.41
C SER A 533 19.10 13.13 2.30
N VAL A 534 18.24 14.14 2.15
CA VAL A 534 16.97 14.25 2.89
C VAL A 534 15.80 13.97 1.95
N THR A 535 14.93 13.03 2.31
CA THR A 535 13.58 12.88 1.73
C THR A 535 12.53 13.48 2.66
N MET A 536 11.67 14.33 2.12
CA MET A 536 10.52 14.92 2.84
C MET A 536 9.21 14.29 2.35
N VAL A 537 8.41 13.78 3.29
CA VAL A 537 7.08 13.22 3.05
C VAL A 537 6.02 14.17 3.65
N PRO A 538 5.49 15.12 2.86
CA PRO A 538 4.74 16.26 3.37
C PRO A 538 3.23 15.98 3.55
N LEU A 539 2.52 16.97 4.09
CA LEU A 539 1.07 16.96 4.24
C LEU A 539 0.31 16.68 2.93
N GLU A 540 0.79 17.15 1.77
CA GLU A 540 0.16 16.87 0.47
C GLU A 540 0.17 15.38 0.09
N VAL A 541 1.10 14.59 0.63
CA VAL A 541 1.17 13.14 0.44
C VAL A 541 0.44 12.41 1.57
N THR A 542 0.74 12.75 2.82
CA THR A 542 0.18 12.06 3.99
C THR A 542 -1.34 12.24 4.13
N HIS A 543 -1.90 13.39 3.75
CA HIS A 543 -3.37 13.58 3.67
C HIS A 543 -4.07 12.67 2.64
N THR A 544 -3.36 11.86 1.85
CA THR A 544 -3.97 10.81 1.02
C THR A 544 -4.13 9.48 1.76
N ALA A 545 -3.39 9.25 2.85
CA ALA A 545 -3.33 8.02 3.63
C ALA A 545 -4.47 7.87 4.66
N ASN A 546 -5.71 8.20 4.28
CA ASN A 546 -6.83 8.32 5.22
C ASN A 546 -7.35 6.97 5.74
N VAL A 547 -7.52 6.86 7.06
CA VAL A 547 -8.08 5.73 7.79
C VAL A 547 -9.61 5.66 7.61
N SER A 548 -10.00 5.31 6.39
CA SER A 548 -11.40 5.12 5.99
C SER A 548 -12.08 3.95 6.71
N PRO A 549 -13.43 3.80 6.65
CA PRO A 549 -14.12 2.68 7.28
C PRO A 549 -13.72 1.32 6.69
N ALA A 550 -13.31 1.30 5.41
CA ALA A 550 -12.77 0.12 4.76
C ALA A 550 -11.38 -0.26 5.31
N VAL A 551 -10.55 0.73 5.67
CA VAL A 551 -9.25 0.50 6.33
C VAL A 551 -9.46 -0.03 7.76
N ILE A 552 -10.33 0.59 8.56
CA ILE A 552 -10.67 0.07 9.91
C ILE A 552 -11.21 -1.37 9.82
N SER A 553 -12.12 -1.66 8.89
CA SER A 553 -12.65 -3.01 8.68
C SER A 553 -11.57 -4.02 8.26
N ALA A 554 -10.59 -3.61 7.46
CA ALA A 554 -9.47 -4.46 7.08
C ALA A 554 -8.46 -4.68 8.24
N ILE A 555 -8.23 -3.67 9.08
CA ILE A 555 -7.37 -3.78 10.27
C ILE A 555 -8.02 -4.70 11.32
N ARG A 556 -9.32 -4.51 11.59
CA ARG A 556 -10.12 -5.30 12.54
C ARG A 556 -10.26 -6.76 12.10
N THR A 557 -10.40 -7.01 10.80
CA THR A 557 -10.75 -8.32 10.21
C THR A 557 -12.15 -8.81 10.64
N THR A 558 -12.53 -10.03 10.24
CA THR A 558 -13.81 -10.65 10.66
C THR A 558 -13.76 -11.27 12.05
N ASN A 559 -12.58 -11.71 12.50
CA ASN A 559 -12.35 -12.34 13.80
C ASN A 559 -11.19 -11.61 14.51
N PRO A 560 -11.42 -10.37 15.00
CA PRO A 560 -10.37 -9.56 15.60
C PRO A 560 -9.71 -10.22 16.80
N THR A 561 -8.38 -10.13 16.87
CA THR A 561 -7.61 -10.45 18.08
C THR A 561 -7.61 -9.25 19.05
N PRO A 562 -7.23 -9.43 20.32
CA PRO A 562 -7.06 -8.31 21.25
C PRO A 562 -6.08 -7.23 20.74
N PHE A 563 -5.07 -7.63 19.96
CA PHE A 563 -4.16 -6.70 19.28
C PHE A 563 -4.90 -5.88 18.22
N ARG A 564 -5.71 -6.50 17.34
CA ARG A 564 -6.49 -5.77 16.33
C ARG A 564 -7.47 -4.78 16.94
N GLU A 565 -8.20 -5.16 18.00
CA GLU A 565 -9.09 -4.20 18.67
C GLU A 565 -8.30 -3.09 19.37
N THR A 566 -7.14 -3.37 19.97
CA THR A 566 -6.28 -2.32 20.55
C THR A 566 -5.89 -1.28 19.49
N ILE A 567 -5.46 -1.71 18.30
CA ILE A 567 -5.16 -0.80 17.18
C ILE A 567 -6.42 -0.07 16.68
N CYS A 568 -7.58 -0.74 16.61
CA CYS A 568 -8.81 -0.08 16.19
C CYS A 568 -9.27 0.99 17.19
N HIS A 569 -9.18 0.76 18.50
CA HIS A 569 -9.55 1.75 19.52
C HIS A 569 -8.64 2.98 19.50
N LEU A 570 -7.32 2.82 19.28
CA LEU A 570 -6.39 3.94 19.06
C LEU A 570 -6.81 4.77 17.84
N LEU A 571 -7.08 4.12 16.70
CA LEU A 571 -7.47 4.81 15.46
C LEU A 571 -8.89 5.41 15.53
N GLU A 572 -9.78 4.84 16.34
CA GLU A 572 -11.13 5.39 16.60
C GLU A 572 -11.07 6.62 17.52
N PHE A 573 -10.16 6.66 18.50
CA PHE A 573 -9.87 7.88 19.27
C PHE A 573 -9.26 8.97 18.39
N PHE A 574 -8.21 8.65 17.63
CA PHE A 574 -7.57 9.57 16.69
C PHE A 574 -8.58 10.13 15.67
N LYS A 575 -9.47 9.29 15.14
CA LYS A 575 -10.56 9.73 14.26
C LYS A 575 -11.51 10.72 14.94
N LYS A 576 -11.80 10.53 16.24
CA LYS A 576 -12.65 11.44 17.01
C LYS A 576 -11.99 12.81 17.14
N THR A 577 -10.76 12.88 17.63
CA THR A 577 -10.04 14.16 17.85
C THR A 577 -9.75 14.89 16.55
N TYR A 578 -9.32 14.18 15.50
CA TYR A 578 -9.08 14.77 14.18
C TYR A 578 -10.36 15.36 13.53
N ARG A 579 -11.53 14.78 13.85
CA ARG A 579 -12.83 15.37 13.47
C ARG A 579 -13.19 16.59 14.31
N GLU A 580 -12.92 16.55 15.62
CA GLU A 580 -13.21 17.65 16.55
C GLU A 580 -12.35 18.90 16.26
N VAL A 581 -11.07 18.72 15.85
CA VAL A 581 -10.15 19.82 15.52
C VAL A 581 -10.24 20.26 14.05
N PHE A 582 -10.20 19.34 13.08
CA PHE A 582 -10.08 19.68 11.66
C PHE A 582 -11.38 19.57 10.85
N ASN A 583 -12.50 19.13 11.46
CA ASN A 583 -13.76 18.81 10.79
C ASN A 583 -13.60 17.84 9.59
N LYS A 584 -12.56 17.00 9.61
CA LYS A 584 -12.31 15.92 8.64
C LYS A 584 -12.92 14.61 9.17
N GLU A 585 -13.54 13.81 8.30
CA GLU A 585 -14.23 12.59 8.75
C GLU A 585 -13.27 11.44 9.13
N PHE A 586 -12.07 11.42 8.54
CA PHE A 586 -11.06 10.39 8.74
C PHE A 586 -9.68 11.04 8.95
N PRO A 587 -8.86 10.51 9.88
CA PRO A 587 -7.48 10.94 10.04
C PRO A 587 -6.61 10.29 8.95
N PRO A 588 -5.54 10.93 8.49
CA PRO A 588 -4.45 10.27 7.78
C PRO A 588 -3.63 9.40 8.73
N LEU A 589 -2.76 8.55 8.17
CA LEU A 589 -1.58 8.06 8.87
C LEU A 589 -0.37 8.82 8.32
N HIS A 590 0.14 9.81 9.06
CA HIS A 590 1.26 10.63 8.61
C HIS A 590 2.57 9.81 8.62
N ASP A 591 2.99 9.37 9.80
CA ASP A 591 4.32 8.82 10.08
C ASP A 591 4.68 7.53 9.35
N PRO A 592 3.77 6.55 9.18
CA PRO A 592 4.10 5.32 8.47
C PRO A 592 4.42 5.56 6.99
N CYS A 593 4.04 6.72 6.42
CA CYS A 593 4.41 7.07 5.05
C CYS A 593 5.94 7.27 4.89
N ALA A 594 6.63 7.79 5.93
CA ALA A 594 8.08 7.94 5.92
C ALA A 594 8.79 6.57 5.98
N VAL A 595 8.30 5.68 6.83
CA VAL A 595 8.79 4.28 6.89
C VAL A 595 8.48 3.54 5.57
N ALA A 596 7.28 3.73 4.98
CA ALA A 596 6.90 3.11 3.72
C ALA A 596 7.79 3.55 2.54
N TYR A 597 8.24 4.80 2.50
CA TYR A 597 9.23 5.26 1.51
C TYR A 597 10.55 4.50 1.63
N VAL A 598 11.03 4.26 2.86
CA VAL A 598 12.27 3.49 3.10
C VAL A 598 12.12 2.00 2.71
N ILE A 599 10.89 1.45 2.77
CA ILE A 599 10.56 0.08 2.36
C ILE A 599 10.51 -0.06 0.83
N GLU A 600 9.82 0.85 0.14
CA GLU A 600 9.57 0.78 -1.31
C GLU A 600 9.48 2.20 -1.91
N PRO A 601 10.63 2.83 -2.26
CA PRO A 601 10.64 4.19 -2.82
C PRO A 601 9.80 4.36 -4.09
N GLU A 602 9.66 3.29 -4.90
CA GLU A 602 8.87 3.28 -6.14
C GLU A 602 7.37 3.52 -5.92
N MET A 603 6.86 3.25 -4.71
CA MET A 603 5.51 3.57 -4.26
C MET A 603 5.23 5.08 -4.36
N PHE A 604 6.27 5.91 -4.34
CA PHE A 604 6.17 7.37 -4.35
C PHE A 604 6.56 7.96 -5.72
N LYS A 605 6.17 9.22 -5.93
CA LYS A 605 6.75 10.09 -6.97
C LYS A 605 7.36 11.29 -6.27
N VAL A 606 8.60 11.60 -6.60
CA VAL A 606 9.49 12.46 -5.81
C VAL A 606 10.22 13.41 -6.74
N ASP A 607 10.23 14.70 -6.41
CA ASP A 607 11.00 15.72 -7.11
C ASP A 607 12.23 16.08 -6.27
N HIS A 608 13.43 16.15 -6.86
CA HIS A 608 14.56 16.79 -6.19
C HIS A 608 14.47 18.32 -6.37
N LEU A 609 14.21 19.03 -5.27
CA LEU A 609 13.89 20.46 -5.23
C LEU A 609 14.74 21.20 -4.20
N ARG A 610 14.79 22.54 -4.32
CA ARG A 610 15.26 23.40 -3.24
C ARG A 610 14.14 23.58 -2.23
N VAL A 611 14.45 23.36 -0.95
CA VAL A 611 13.57 23.67 0.17
C VAL A 611 14.35 24.43 1.24
N ASP A 612 13.79 25.56 1.65
CA ASP A 612 14.23 26.40 2.76
C ASP A 612 13.24 26.32 3.93
N ILE A 613 13.70 26.60 5.15
CA ILE A 613 12.81 26.69 6.34
C ILE A 613 12.73 28.14 6.80
N GLU A 614 11.51 28.68 6.86
CA GLU A 614 11.27 29.99 7.46
C GLU A 614 11.37 29.91 8.99
N THR A 615 12.16 30.79 9.60
CA THR A 615 12.55 30.74 11.03
C THR A 615 12.29 32.05 11.79
N ARG A 616 11.81 33.11 11.13
CA ARG A 616 11.72 34.46 11.68
C ARG A 616 10.33 35.08 11.58
N SER A 617 9.57 34.73 10.54
CA SER A 617 8.23 35.24 10.28
C SER A 617 7.23 34.95 11.41
N GLU A 618 6.56 35.98 11.92
CA GLU A 618 5.46 35.85 12.90
C GLU A 618 4.27 35.05 12.35
N LEU A 619 4.11 35.00 11.02
CA LEU A 619 2.97 34.36 10.35
C LEU A 619 3.31 32.97 9.78
N SER A 620 4.59 32.65 9.61
CA SER A 620 5.04 31.47 8.85
C SER A 620 6.35 30.83 9.31
N ALA A 621 6.85 31.13 10.51
CA ALA A 621 7.94 30.34 11.10
C ALA A 621 7.52 28.86 11.20
N GLY A 622 8.36 27.97 10.66
CA GLY A 622 8.06 26.56 10.43
C GLY A 622 7.55 26.23 9.01
N GLN A 623 7.42 27.21 8.11
CA GLN A 623 7.07 26.93 6.71
C GLN A 623 8.25 26.32 5.94
N THR A 624 8.01 25.17 5.32
CA THR A 624 8.86 24.61 4.25
C THR A 624 8.64 25.37 2.95
N VAL A 625 9.55 26.27 2.61
CA VAL A 625 9.53 27.09 1.39
C VAL A 625 10.10 26.28 0.23
N VAL A 626 9.22 25.60 -0.52
CA VAL A 626 9.59 24.70 -1.63
C VAL A 626 9.62 25.44 -2.97
N ASP A 627 10.79 25.53 -3.60
CA ASP A 627 10.95 26.13 -4.93
C ASP A 627 10.55 25.16 -6.06
N VAL A 628 9.23 24.91 -6.17
CA VAL A 628 8.63 24.01 -7.17
C VAL A 628 8.98 24.42 -8.61
N TRP A 629 9.17 25.73 -8.85
CA TRP A 629 9.44 26.28 -10.18
C TRP A 629 10.93 26.50 -10.47
N LYS A 630 11.82 26.21 -9.52
CA LYS A 630 13.29 26.32 -9.62
C LYS A 630 13.76 27.74 -9.97
N GLN A 631 13.06 28.76 -9.49
CA GLN A 631 13.30 30.17 -9.82
C GLN A 631 14.28 30.86 -8.85
N SER A 632 14.59 30.25 -7.70
CA SER A 632 15.55 30.80 -6.72
C SER A 632 17.00 30.80 -7.19
N GLY A 633 17.33 30.03 -8.23
CA GLY A 633 18.70 29.78 -8.69
C GLY A 633 19.56 28.96 -7.72
N ARG A 634 19.02 28.53 -6.58
CA ARG A 634 19.73 27.71 -5.59
C ARG A 634 19.70 26.22 -5.99
N PRO A 635 20.75 25.44 -5.67
CA PRO A 635 20.74 24.00 -5.93
C PRO A 635 19.67 23.27 -5.09
N PRO A 636 19.09 22.19 -5.61
CA PRO A 636 18.18 21.35 -4.84
C PRO A 636 18.92 20.62 -3.71
N ASN A 637 18.21 20.41 -2.59
CA ASN A 637 18.72 19.79 -1.36
C ASN A 637 17.78 18.73 -0.78
N VAL A 638 16.51 18.66 -1.21
CA VAL A 638 15.51 17.75 -0.64
C VAL A 638 14.76 16.99 -1.72
N HIS A 639 14.65 15.68 -1.53
CA HIS A 639 13.79 14.78 -2.28
C HIS A 639 12.35 14.91 -1.75
N VAL A 640 11.53 15.74 -2.41
CA VAL A 640 10.18 16.07 -1.97
C VAL A 640 9.17 15.10 -2.57
N ALA A 641 8.52 14.29 -1.73
CA ALA A 641 7.44 13.42 -2.18
C ALA A 641 6.22 14.22 -2.63
N ARG A 642 5.66 13.86 -3.80
CA ARG A 642 4.53 14.53 -4.45
C ARG A 642 3.26 13.68 -4.51
N LYS A 643 3.41 12.35 -4.57
CA LYS A 643 2.32 11.36 -4.64
C LYS A 643 2.78 10.03 -4.02
N MET A 644 1.83 9.21 -3.58
CA MET A 644 2.03 7.84 -3.07
C MET A 644 0.96 6.92 -3.67
N ASP A 645 1.27 5.65 -3.97
CA ASP A 645 0.26 4.61 -4.16
C ASP A 645 -0.34 4.22 -2.79
N VAL A 646 -1.42 4.92 -2.43
CA VAL A 646 -2.18 4.70 -1.19
C VAL A 646 -2.65 3.25 -1.04
N LYS A 647 -2.88 2.52 -2.13
CA LYS A 647 -3.28 1.11 -2.06
C LYS A 647 -2.08 0.24 -1.71
N ALA A 648 -0.93 0.47 -2.34
CA ALA A 648 0.30 -0.24 -2.01
C ALA A 648 0.68 0.00 -0.53
N PHE A 649 0.64 1.26 -0.08
CA PHE A 649 0.82 1.65 1.31
C PHE A 649 -0.05 0.85 2.28
N PHE A 650 -1.38 0.84 2.09
CA PHE A 650 -2.26 0.12 3.00
C PHE A 650 -2.12 -1.41 2.91
N ASN A 651 -1.76 -1.99 1.77
CA ASN A 651 -1.41 -3.41 1.70
C ASN A 651 -0.19 -3.73 2.56
N THR A 652 0.85 -2.89 2.53
CA THR A 652 2.08 -3.05 3.31
C THR A 652 1.82 -2.86 4.81
N MET A 653 0.99 -1.88 5.19
CA MET A 653 0.52 -1.71 6.57
C MET A 653 -0.23 -2.94 7.09
N LEU A 654 -1.18 -3.47 6.31
CA LEU A 654 -1.94 -4.67 6.68
C LEU A 654 -1.02 -5.90 6.80
N LEU A 655 -0.07 -6.08 5.89
CA LEU A 655 0.92 -7.18 5.96
C LEU A 655 1.86 -7.07 7.19
N ALA A 656 2.19 -5.86 7.64
CA ALA A 656 2.93 -5.67 8.88
C ALA A 656 2.08 -6.03 10.12
N LEU A 657 0.81 -5.61 10.14
CA LEU A 657 -0.15 -5.98 11.18
C LEU A 657 -0.40 -7.50 11.23
N ASP A 658 -0.53 -8.17 10.09
CA ASP A 658 -0.69 -9.64 9.99
C ASP A 658 0.50 -10.38 10.63
N LYS A 659 1.72 -9.87 10.45
CA LYS A 659 2.94 -10.43 11.05
C LYS A 659 3.06 -10.12 12.55
N ALA A 660 2.65 -8.93 12.98
CA ALA A 660 2.57 -8.57 14.39
C ALA A 660 1.62 -9.51 15.13
N ASP A 661 0.41 -9.68 14.61
CA ASP A 661 -0.64 -10.54 15.14
C ASP A 661 -0.19 -12.02 15.23
N ALA A 662 0.47 -12.51 14.17
CA ALA A 662 1.05 -13.86 14.16
C ALA A 662 2.17 -14.05 15.21
N ARG A 663 3.03 -13.04 15.44
CA ARG A 663 4.05 -13.09 16.50
C ARG A 663 3.41 -13.07 17.89
N ILE A 664 2.44 -12.18 18.11
CA ILE A 664 1.76 -12.04 19.41
C ILE A 664 1.06 -13.34 19.79
N LYS A 665 0.38 -13.98 18.82
CA LYS A 665 -0.18 -15.31 19.02
C LYS A 665 0.90 -16.34 19.38
N ALA A 666 1.98 -16.44 18.61
CA ALA A 666 3.04 -17.42 18.86
C ALA A 666 3.69 -17.26 20.26
N VAL A 667 3.93 -16.02 20.70
CA VAL A 667 4.45 -15.74 22.06
C VAL A 667 3.42 -16.12 23.13
N THR A 668 2.14 -15.85 22.90
CA THR A 668 1.04 -16.22 23.83
C THR A 668 0.90 -17.74 23.96
N ASP A 669 0.90 -18.46 22.84
CA ASP A 669 0.80 -19.93 22.80
C ASP A 669 2.00 -20.61 23.50
N LEU A 670 3.21 -20.06 23.33
CA LEU A 670 4.42 -20.52 24.04
C LEU A 670 4.34 -20.29 25.55
N ASN A 671 3.92 -19.10 25.98
CA ASN A 671 3.75 -18.77 27.41
C ASN A 671 2.68 -19.65 28.07
N TRP A 672 1.59 -19.98 27.35
CA TRP A 672 0.58 -20.92 27.83
C TRP A 672 1.17 -22.33 28.05
N GLN A 673 1.92 -22.86 27.08
CA GLN A 673 2.56 -24.17 27.20
C GLN A 673 3.56 -24.21 28.36
N GLY A 674 4.37 -23.16 28.54
CA GLY A 674 5.28 -23.03 29.68
C GLY A 674 4.56 -23.06 31.03
N ASN A 675 3.48 -22.28 31.17
CA ASN A 675 2.68 -22.23 32.39
C ASN A 675 1.95 -23.54 32.69
N CYS A 676 1.46 -24.26 31.68
CA CYS A 676 0.89 -25.59 31.86
C CYS A 676 1.94 -26.60 32.35
N MET A 677 3.16 -26.55 31.81
CA MET A 677 4.27 -27.42 32.27
C MET A 677 4.67 -27.11 33.71
N SER A 678 4.69 -25.84 34.14
CA SER A 678 4.98 -25.45 35.54
C SER A 678 3.83 -25.65 36.52
N LEU A 679 2.64 -26.06 36.04
CA LEU A 679 1.49 -26.44 36.86
C LEU A 679 1.29 -27.97 36.94
N LEU A 680 2.14 -28.74 36.25
CA LEU A 680 2.11 -30.21 36.16
C LEU A 680 3.36 -30.89 36.76
N GLY A 681 4.28 -30.11 37.34
CA GLY A 681 5.47 -30.57 38.04
C GLY A 681 5.61 -29.93 39.42
#